data_AF-A0A3D0MFA2-F1
#
_entry.id   AF-A0A3D0MFA2-F1
#
_cell.length_a   1.000
_cell.length_b   1.000
_cell.length_c   1.000
_cell.angle_alpha   90.00
_cell.angle_beta   90.00
_cell.angle_gamma   90.00
#
_symmetry.space_group_name_H-M   'P 1'
#
loop_
_entity.id
_entity.type
_entity.pdbx_description
1 polymer ?
#
loop_
_entity_poly.entity_id
_entity_poly.type
_entity_poly.pdbx_seq_one_letter_code
_entity_poly.pdbx_strand_id
1 'polypeptide(L)'
;MTGIPGELGQRLRREIKGDVLLDDFSRGRYSTDASIYQLMPLGVVIPKDDHDVEVAVQIAAEAGIPVLPRGSGTSQNGQAIGEALLIDSTRHLNKILDFKPEAQTISVQPGLVLDHLNRFLKPHGMFYPVDVSTANRATLGGMTGNNSCGARSIRYGNMVHNVRAVEALLADGSQVHFGKLNGSMPQPAVPEQLLSSLLSLGQREAREIAARFPDLLRRVGGYNINVLTEEQPNLGQLLVGSEGTLGFFQRLHLEVQPLPSHKVLGVCHFPTFYAAMDSTQHIVKLGPAAVELVDRTMIDLARDIPIFAPTVNRFVQGEPQALLLVEFAGADRAQQLQSLQQLVELMGDLGFPNAVVEATDHEFQHAVWEVRKSGLNIMMSMKGDGKPVSFIEDCAVRLEDLAEYTRRLTEIFEKHGTSGTFYAHASVGCLHVRPILNMKEQEGASKMRAIVEETLEVVREYKGSHSGEHGDGISRSEFHEAMFGARMVKNFEEVKQLFDPGGTFNPGKIVNPHKMDDRQIMRFQPGYGPIAIDTQLDWSAWQGFDRAVEMCNNNGACRKAQVGTMCPSYRVTGDEQHLTRGRANTLRLAITGQLGKDAFTSDALYDTMDLCVGCKGCKRECPTGVDMAKMKTEFLYHYRARHGLPLRERLIAYLPRYAHRLKGAASLMNLRDRVPAFAKLSEKLLGFTAQRKLPTWRKDQFKPIVEDAVVAADEKEVVLLVDTFNGCFETENAIAAMAVLSAAGY
;
A
#
# COMPACT_ATOMS: atom_id res chain seq x y z
N MET A 1 26.97 -8.36 7.91
CA MET A 1 25.50 -8.34 7.99
C MET A 1 25.07 -9.31 9.07
N THR A 2 24.37 -8.80 10.07
CA THR A 2 23.77 -9.56 11.17
C THR A 2 22.49 -10.23 10.65
N GLY A 3 22.58 -11.50 10.27
CA GLY A 3 21.42 -12.34 9.96
C GLY A 3 21.13 -13.30 11.11
N ILE A 4 20.06 -14.08 11.00
CA ILE A 4 19.78 -15.18 11.93
C ILE A 4 20.98 -16.15 11.95
N PRO A 5 21.49 -16.56 13.14
CA PRO A 5 22.54 -17.56 13.25
C PRO A 5 22.19 -18.85 12.49
N GLY A 6 23.19 -19.51 11.90
CA GLY A 6 22.98 -20.65 11.00
C GLY A 6 22.15 -21.79 11.62
N GLU A 7 22.39 -22.11 12.89
CA GLU A 7 21.64 -23.14 13.63
C GLU A 7 20.17 -22.75 13.83
N LEU A 8 19.91 -21.51 14.25
CA LEU A 8 18.56 -20.98 14.43
C LEU A 8 17.78 -20.96 13.10
N GLY A 9 18.44 -20.60 12.01
CA GLY A 9 17.86 -20.63 10.67
C GLY A 9 17.51 -22.03 10.18
N GLN A 10 18.32 -23.04 10.52
CA GLN A 10 18.02 -24.44 10.24
C GLN A 10 16.85 -24.96 11.07
N ARG A 11 16.78 -24.56 12.35
CA ARG A 11 15.65 -24.91 13.23
C ARG A 11 14.34 -24.36 12.69
N LEU A 12 14.29 -23.07 12.34
CA LEU A 12 13.11 -22.44 11.73
C LEU A 12 12.64 -23.22 10.50
N ARG A 13 13.55 -23.53 9.56
CA ARG A 13 13.21 -24.30 8.34
C ARG A 13 12.72 -25.72 8.60
N ARG A 14 13.12 -26.33 9.72
CA ARG A 14 12.72 -27.68 10.11
C ARG A 14 11.34 -27.70 10.77
N GLU A 15 11.05 -26.70 11.59
CA GLU A 15 9.87 -26.69 12.46
C GLU A 15 8.69 -25.90 11.86
N ILE A 16 8.94 -25.01 10.90
CA ILE A 16 7.91 -24.22 10.20
C ILE A 16 7.52 -24.90 8.88
N LYS A 17 6.23 -25.02 8.61
CA LYS A 17 5.68 -25.58 7.36
C LYS A 17 5.69 -24.56 6.22
N GLY A 18 5.51 -23.28 6.55
CA GLY A 18 5.57 -22.15 5.64
C GLY A 18 6.98 -21.82 5.14
N ASP A 19 7.13 -20.66 4.50
CA ASP A 19 8.42 -20.27 3.92
C ASP A 19 9.30 -19.56 4.97
N VAL A 20 10.58 -19.91 5.02
CA VAL A 20 11.59 -19.25 5.87
C VAL A 20 12.70 -18.66 5.00
N LEU A 21 12.69 -17.34 4.87
CA LEU A 21 13.56 -16.58 3.98
C LEU A 21 14.67 -15.88 4.78
N LEU A 22 15.91 -16.30 4.55
CA LEU A 22 17.08 -15.84 5.31
C LEU A 22 18.17 -15.18 4.45
N ASP A 23 18.05 -15.26 3.12
CA ASP A 23 19.01 -14.66 2.21
C ASP A 23 18.83 -13.13 2.13
N ASP A 24 19.90 -12.42 1.77
CA ASP A 24 19.92 -10.96 1.78
C ASP A 24 18.95 -10.33 0.77
N PHE A 25 18.65 -11.01 -0.35
CA PHE A 25 17.67 -10.54 -1.33
C PHE A 25 16.26 -10.57 -0.75
N SER A 26 15.90 -11.67 -0.08
CA SER A 26 14.62 -11.79 0.62
C SER A 26 14.51 -10.80 1.77
N ARG A 27 15.51 -10.71 2.64
CA ARG A 27 15.51 -9.74 3.74
C ARG A 27 15.41 -8.31 3.23
N GLY A 28 16.15 -7.98 2.17
CA GLY A 28 16.12 -6.67 1.52
C GLY A 28 14.76 -6.31 0.92
N ARG A 29 14.00 -7.28 0.38
CA ARG A 29 12.63 -7.03 -0.10
C ARG A 29 11.67 -6.60 1.02
N TYR A 30 11.92 -7.07 2.24
CA TYR A 30 11.09 -6.80 3.42
C TYR A 30 11.63 -5.68 4.31
N SER A 31 12.77 -5.07 3.97
CA SER A 31 13.42 -4.04 4.79
C SER A 31 12.78 -2.65 4.70
N THR A 32 11.81 -2.48 3.80
CA THR A 32 11.09 -1.21 3.59
C THR A 32 9.58 -1.38 3.66
N ASP A 33 8.90 -0.34 4.12
CA ASP A 33 7.49 -0.05 3.85
C ASP A 33 7.39 1.29 3.09
N ALA A 34 6.24 1.96 3.12
CA ALA A 34 6.02 3.22 2.41
C ALA A 34 6.55 4.46 3.16
N SER A 35 7.27 4.26 4.28
CA SER A 35 7.97 5.32 5.00
C SER A 35 9.31 5.69 4.36
N ILE A 36 9.99 6.65 4.98
CA ILE A 36 11.37 7.04 4.66
C ILE A 36 12.43 6.16 5.31
N TYR A 37 12.06 5.15 6.08
CA TYR A 37 12.98 4.31 6.82
C TYR A 37 13.29 3.00 6.09
N GLN A 38 14.38 2.37 6.49
CA GLN A 38 14.79 1.05 6.03
C GLN A 38 15.52 0.33 7.17
N LEU A 39 14.98 -0.82 7.59
CA LEU A 39 15.58 -1.68 8.61
C LEU A 39 15.60 -3.11 8.08
N MET A 40 16.78 -3.72 8.02
CA MET A 40 16.93 -5.08 7.49
C MET A 40 16.43 -6.10 8.52
N PRO A 41 15.42 -6.93 8.22
CA PRO A 41 14.98 -7.97 9.14
C PRO A 41 16.09 -9.00 9.35
N LEU A 42 16.06 -9.70 10.49
CA LEU A 42 16.99 -10.81 10.76
C LEU A 42 16.68 -12.01 9.85
N GLY A 43 15.39 -12.21 9.56
CA GLY A 43 14.83 -13.20 8.66
C GLY A 43 13.32 -12.97 8.49
N VAL A 44 12.70 -13.65 7.53
CA VAL A 44 11.26 -13.54 7.26
C VAL A 44 10.62 -14.93 7.32
N VAL A 45 9.52 -15.05 8.05
CA VAL A 45 8.63 -16.21 8.05
C VAL A 45 7.34 -15.85 7.34
N ILE A 46 6.92 -16.70 6.40
CA ILE A 46 5.59 -16.65 5.78
C ILE A 46 4.83 -17.89 6.30
N PRO A 47 4.13 -17.79 7.44
CA PRO A 47 3.48 -18.92 8.10
C PRO A 47 2.39 -19.52 7.23
N LYS A 48 2.23 -20.85 7.29
CA LYS A 48 1.16 -21.59 6.61
C LYS A 48 -0.15 -21.56 7.38
N ASP A 49 -0.06 -21.59 8.71
CA ASP A 49 -1.16 -21.66 9.65
C ASP A 49 -0.78 -20.96 10.98
N ASP A 50 -1.71 -20.89 11.94
CA ASP A 50 -1.49 -20.22 13.23
C ASP A 50 -0.37 -20.92 14.04
N HIS A 51 -0.18 -22.23 13.84
CA HIS A 51 0.84 -23.01 14.53
C HIS A 51 2.27 -22.61 14.10
N ASP A 52 2.49 -22.36 12.80
CA ASP A 52 3.77 -21.82 12.34
C ASP A 52 4.14 -20.48 13.03
N VAL A 53 3.14 -19.65 13.36
CA VAL A 53 3.35 -18.39 14.09
C VAL A 53 3.77 -18.68 15.53
N GLU A 54 3.06 -19.57 16.22
CA GLU A 54 3.39 -20.00 17.59
C GLU A 54 4.82 -20.52 17.67
N VAL A 55 5.20 -21.42 16.75
CA VAL A 55 6.55 -21.97 16.66
C VAL A 55 7.59 -20.88 16.39
N ALA A 56 7.32 -19.96 15.46
CA ALA A 56 8.24 -18.87 15.15
C ALA A 56 8.45 -17.93 16.36
N VAL A 57 7.38 -17.58 17.09
CA VAL A 57 7.46 -16.74 18.29
C VAL A 57 8.18 -17.48 19.42
N GLN A 58 7.90 -18.76 19.63
CA GLN A 58 8.59 -19.58 20.62
C GLN A 58 10.10 -19.67 20.34
N ILE A 59 10.48 -19.98 19.10
CA ILE A 59 11.89 -20.06 18.67
C ILE A 59 12.58 -18.70 18.86
N ALA A 60 11.90 -17.61 18.52
CA ALA A 60 12.42 -16.27 18.69
C ALA A 60 12.63 -15.90 20.17
N ALA A 61 11.67 -16.22 21.03
CA ALA A 61 11.74 -16.00 22.47
C ALA A 61 12.90 -16.79 23.11
N GLU A 62 13.05 -18.08 22.76
CA GLU A 62 14.16 -18.92 23.24
C GLU A 62 15.53 -18.40 22.79
N ALA A 63 15.61 -17.78 21.62
CA ALA A 63 16.83 -17.19 21.07
C ALA A 63 17.07 -15.73 21.50
N GLY A 64 16.12 -15.12 22.23
CA GLY A 64 16.19 -13.71 22.62
C GLY A 64 16.19 -12.75 21.43
N ILE A 65 15.57 -13.12 20.31
CA ILE A 65 15.47 -12.24 19.13
C ILE A 65 14.08 -11.59 19.05
N PRO A 66 13.99 -10.31 18.64
CA PRO A 66 12.71 -9.66 18.47
C PRO A 66 11.86 -10.28 17.35
N VAL A 67 10.55 -10.13 17.45
CA VAL A 67 9.57 -10.50 16.42
C VAL A 67 8.80 -9.29 15.92
N LEU A 68 8.43 -9.29 14.65
CA LEU A 68 7.64 -8.22 14.02
C LEU A 68 6.48 -8.82 13.20
N PRO A 69 5.23 -8.66 13.64
CA PRO A 69 4.06 -8.98 12.83
C PRO A 69 3.95 -8.03 11.64
N ARG A 70 3.75 -8.56 10.43
CA ARG A 70 3.61 -7.76 9.20
C ARG A 70 2.39 -8.17 8.37
N GLY A 71 1.66 -7.15 7.93
CA GLY A 71 0.65 -7.22 6.85
C GLY A 71 1.27 -6.94 5.48
N SER A 72 0.59 -6.16 4.63
CA SER A 72 1.10 -5.84 3.28
C SER A 72 2.28 -4.85 3.22
N GLY A 73 2.70 -4.28 4.37
CA GLY A 73 3.77 -3.28 4.42
C GLY A 73 3.41 -1.97 3.73
N THR A 74 2.19 -1.45 4.00
CA THR A 74 1.67 -0.19 3.43
C THR A 74 1.81 1.00 4.39
N SER A 75 2.40 0.78 5.56
CA SER A 75 2.67 1.77 6.60
C SER A 75 3.55 2.91 6.06
N GLN A 76 3.33 4.12 6.59
CA GLN A 76 4.06 5.34 6.21
C GLN A 76 5.01 5.85 7.29
N ASN A 77 4.98 5.23 8.48
CA ASN A 77 5.78 5.66 9.63
C ASN A 77 6.78 4.60 10.11
N GLY A 78 7.02 3.53 9.36
CA GLY A 78 8.05 2.53 9.71
C GLY A 78 7.57 1.47 10.70
N GLN A 79 6.26 1.31 10.89
CA GLN A 79 5.69 0.29 11.78
C GLN A 79 6.00 -1.13 11.31
N ALA A 80 6.05 -1.34 9.99
CA ALA A 80 6.09 -2.66 9.40
C ALA A 80 7.52 -3.17 9.16
N ILE A 81 8.55 -2.49 9.69
CA ILE A 81 9.97 -2.80 9.47
C ILE A 81 10.76 -2.76 10.77
N GLY A 82 11.81 -3.58 10.86
CA GLY A 82 12.64 -3.68 12.06
C GLY A 82 13.67 -4.80 11.96
N GLU A 83 14.72 -4.69 12.77
CA GLU A 83 15.73 -5.75 12.97
C GLU A 83 15.17 -6.88 13.84
N ALA A 84 14.22 -7.62 13.27
CA ALA A 84 13.47 -8.67 13.95
C ALA A 84 13.28 -9.89 13.05
N LEU A 85 12.83 -11.01 13.62
CA LEU A 85 12.18 -12.07 12.85
C LEU A 85 10.80 -11.56 12.41
N LEU A 86 10.68 -11.24 11.12
CA LEU A 86 9.46 -10.69 10.55
C LEU A 86 8.49 -11.83 10.19
N ILE A 87 7.21 -11.71 10.56
CA ILE A 87 6.18 -12.72 10.29
C ILE A 87 5.11 -12.10 9.36
N ASP A 88 5.09 -12.51 8.09
CA ASP A 88 4.18 -12.01 7.05
C ASP A 88 2.88 -12.83 6.95
N SER A 89 1.78 -12.26 7.44
CA SER A 89 0.46 -12.92 7.48
C SER A 89 -0.28 -12.99 6.13
N THR A 90 0.22 -12.35 5.08
CA THR A 90 -0.60 -12.01 3.91
C THR A 90 -0.89 -13.18 2.97
N ARG A 91 -0.03 -14.21 2.94
CA ARG A 91 -0.11 -15.29 1.94
C ARG A 91 -1.12 -16.38 2.31
N HIS A 92 -1.17 -16.77 3.58
CA HIS A 92 -1.93 -17.94 4.03
C HIS A 92 -2.91 -17.64 5.18
N LEU A 93 -2.65 -16.64 6.01
CA LEU A 93 -3.49 -16.27 7.15
C LEU A 93 -4.51 -15.20 6.76
N ASN A 94 -5.31 -15.46 5.73
CA ASN A 94 -6.18 -14.46 5.09
C ASN A 94 -7.63 -14.94 4.89
N LYS A 95 -8.14 -15.78 5.79
CA LYS A 95 -9.49 -16.35 5.70
C LYS A 95 -10.53 -15.54 6.50
N ILE A 96 -11.77 -15.60 6.02
CA ILE A 96 -12.98 -15.31 6.82
C ILE A 96 -13.29 -16.59 7.61
N LEU A 97 -13.53 -16.45 8.91
CA LEU A 97 -13.68 -17.56 9.85
C LEU A 97 -15.13 -17.79 10.25
N ASP A 98 -15.86 -16.72 10.58
CA ASP A 98 -17.26 -16.77 10.99
C ASP A 98 -17.97 -15.48 10.54
N PHE A 99 -19.21 -15.56 10.06
CA PHE A 99 -20.01 -14.40 9.68
C PHE A 99 -21.46 -14.59 10.13
N LYS A 100 -21.96 -13.65 10.94
CA LYS A 100 -23.30 -13.66 11.52
C LYS A 100 -24.04 -12.40 11.07
N PRO A 101 -24.80 -12.46 9.96
CA PRO A 101 -25.45 -11.28 9.38
C PRO A 101 -26.47 -10.64 10.32
N GLU A 102 -27.25 -11.44 11.05
CA GLU A 102 -28.26 -10.96 11.99
C GLU A 102 -27.63 -10.23 13.18
N ALA A 103 -26.47 -10.70 13.64
CA ALA A 103 -25.70 -10.06 14.70
C ALA A 103 -24.78 -8.96 14.17
N GLN A 104 -24.68 -8.77 12.86
CA GLN A 104 -23.78 -7.84 12.19
C GLN A 104 -22.30 -8.00 12.61
N THR A 105 -21.86 -9.25 12.78
CA THR A 105 -20.49 -9.56 13.22
C THR A 105 -19.78 -10.49 12.25
N ILE A 106 -18.46 -10.35 12.15
CA ILE A 106 -17.59 -11.19 11.34
C ILE A 106 -16.25 -11.41 12.04
N SER A 107 -15.72 -12.62 11.94
CA SER A 107 -14.40 -12.99 12.46
C SER A 107 -13.47 -13.35 11.31
N VAL A 108 -12.25 -12.83 11.31
CA VAL A 108 -11.31 -12.94 10.19
C VAL A 108 -9.87 -13.12 10.67
N GLN A 109 -9.03 -13.72 9.84
CA GLN A 109 -7.58 -13.76 10.04
C GLN A 109 -6.91 -12.41 9.68
N PRO A 110 -5.76 -12.07 10.28
CA PRO A 110 -5.12 -10.75 10.14
C PRO A 110 -4.71 -10.41 8.70
N GLY A 111 -4.33 -11.39 7.90
CA GLY A 111 -3.84 -11.19 6.53
C GLY A 111 -4.95 -10.92 5.50
N LEU A 112 -6.23 -10.95 5.89
CA LEU A 112 -7.34 -10.69 4.96
C LEU A 112 -7.33 -9.22 4.53
N VAL A 113 -7.39 -9.00 3.20
CA VAL A 113 -7.43 -7.67 2.60
C VAL A 113 -8.83 -7.07 2.70
N LEU A 114 -8.94 -5.77 3.03
CA LEU A 114 -10.22 -5.08 3.21
C LEU A 114 -11.17 -5.23 2.02
N ASP A 115 -10.72 -5.01 0.79
CA ASP A 115 -11.57 -5.17 -0.40
C ASP A 115 -12.04 -6.61 -0.61
N HIS A 116 -11.30 -7.61 -0.12
CA HIS A 116 -11.76 -9.01 -0.17
C HIS A 116 -12.90 -9.24 0.81
N LEU A 117 -12.80 -8.70 2.02
CA LEU A 117 -13.88 -8.70 3.01
C LEU A 117 -15.13 -7.99 2.46
N ASN A 118 -14.98 -6.77 1.95
CA ASN A 118 -16.12 -6.01 1.45
C ASN A 118 -16.75 -6.62 0.18
N ARG A 119 -15.96 -7.32 -0.64
CA ARG A 119 -16.51 -8.11 -1.75
C ARG A 119 -17.35 -9.29 -1.27
N PHE A 120 -16.93 -9.95 -0.19
CA PHE A 120 -17.69 -11.03 0.44
C PHE A 120 -18.99 -10.52 1.08
N LEU A 121 -18.94 -9.36 1.75
CA LEU A 121 -20.11 -8.81 2.46
C LEU A 121 -21.16 -8.18 1.52
N LYS A 122 -20.74 -7.64 0.37
CA LYS A 122 -21.63 -6.91 -0.55
C LYS A 122 -22.89 -7.69 -0.99
N PRO A 123 -22.82 -8.97 -1.38
CA PRO A 123 -24.01 -9.78 -1.70
C PRO A 123 -25.01 -9.93 -0.54
N HIS A 124 -24.56 -9.76 0.70
CA HIS A 124 -25.39 -9.80 1.91
C HIS A 124 -25.96 -8.43 2.30
N GLY A 125 -25.76 -7.39 1.49
CA GLY A 125 -26.20 -6.02 1.80
C GLY A 125 -25.40 -5.38 2.94
N MET A 126 -24.20 -5.89 3.24
CA MET A 126 -23.35 -5.43 4.32
C MET A 126 -21.98 -4.95 3.81
N PHE A 127 -21.26 -4.20 4.64
CA PHE A 127 -19.86 -3.83 4.43
C PHE A 127 -19.14 -3.56 5.75
N TYR A 128 -17.82 -3.65 5.76
CA TYR A 128 -16.98 -3.15 6.83
C TYR A 128 -16.65 -1.67 6.58
N PRO A 129 -16.96 -0.76 7.52
CA PRO A 129 -17.06 0.66 7.23
C PRO A 129 -15.75 1.45 7.28
N VAL A 130 -14.68 0.89 7.86
CA VAL A 130 -13.37 1.57 7.93
C VAL A 130 -12.69 1.53 6.56
N ASP A 131 -12.76 2.63 5.82
CA ASP A 131 -12.43 2.72 4.40
C ASP A 131 -11.09 3.42 4.11
N VAL A 132 -9.99 2.70 4.30
CA VAL A 132 -8.64 3.20 3.99
C VAL A 132 -8.41 3.40 2.48
N SER A 133 -7.59 4.38 2.10
CA SER A 133 -7.18 4.63 0.70
C SER A 133 -6.46 3.44 0.05
N THR A 134 -5.95 2.51 0.86
CA THR A 134 -5.22 1.32 0.45
C THR A 134 -6.04 0.04 0.55
N ALA A 135 -7.38 0.14 0.58
CA ALA A 135 -8.32 -0.99 0.80
C ALA A 135 -8.07 -2.23 -0.08
N ASN A 136 -7.58 -2.04 -1.29
CA ASN A 136 -7.26 -3.13 -2.23
C ASN A 136 -6.03 -3.97 -1.88
N ARG A 137 -5.33 -3.65 -0.78
CA ARG A 137 -4.09 -4.29 -0.34
C ARG A 137 -3.85 -4.23 1.17
N ALA A 138 -4.41 -3.26 1.88
CA ALA A 138 -4.33 -3.19 3.34
C ALA A 138 -5.00 -4.41 3.95
N THR A 139 -4.29 -5.04 4.87
CA THR A 139 -4.76 -6.19 5.63
C THR A 139 -5.43 -5.73 6.92
N LEU A 140 -6.48 -6.42 7.36
CA LEU A 140 -7.23 -6.07 8.56
C LEU A 140 -6.36 -6.11 9.83
N GLY A 141 -5.39 -7.02 9.92
CA GLY A 141 -4.40 -7.05 11.01
C GLY A 141 -3.56 -5.78 11.10
N GLY A 142 -3.04 -5.32 9.96
CA GLY A 142 -2.32 -4.05 9.87
C GLY A 142 -3.21 -2.84 10.16
N MET A 143 -4.46 -2.85 9.68
CA MET A 143 -5.42 -1.78 9.99
C MET A 143 -5.69 -1.71 11.50
N THR A 144 -5.96 -2.84 12.14
CA THR A 144 -6.15 -2.93 13.60
C THR A 144 -4.90 -2.48 14.34
N GLY A 145 -3.72 -2.93 13.89
CA GLY A 145 -2.43 -2.56 14.47
C GLY A 145 -2.16 -1.05 14.44
N ASN A 146 -2.61 -0.36 13.39
CA ASN A 146 -2.41 1.09 13.23
C ASN A 146 -3.60 1.95 13.71
N ASN A 147 -4.67 1.32 14.22
CA ASN A 147 -5.95 2.00 14.48
C ASN A 147 -6.45 2.82 13.27
N SER A 148 -6.36 2.25 12.06
CA SER A 148 -6.60 2.99 10.82
C SER A 148 -7.98 3.65 10.74
N CYS A 149 -8.05 4.71 9.95
CA CYS A 149 -9.27 5.49 9.70
C CYS A 149 -9.67 5.39 8.21
N GLY A 150 -10.62 6.23 7.79
CA GLY A 150 -11.03 6.34 6.40
C GLY A 150 -11.91 7.55 6.19
N ALA A 151 -12.18 7.89 4.92
CA ALA A 151 -12.91 9.11 4.54
C ALA A 151 -14.27 9.24 5.23
N ARG A 152 -14.88 8.11 5.62
CA ARG A 152 -16.21 8.07 6.25
C ARG A 152 -16.17 7.97 7.77
N SER A 153 -15.03 8.25 8.39
CA SER A 153 -14.86 8.12 9.85
C SER A 153 -15.77 9.04 10.65
N ILE A 154 -16.18 10.21 10.12
CA ILE A 154 -17.15 11.09 10.80
C ILE A 154 -18.47 10.37 11.10
N ARG A 155 -18.83 9.38 10.28
CA ARG A 155 -20.07 8.60 10.43
C ARG A 155 -19.87 7.28 11.15
N TYR A 156 -18.76 6.59 10.88
CA TYR A 156 -18.57 5.20 11.33
C TYR A 156 -17.43 5.02 12.34
N GLY A 157 -16.73 6.08 12.71
CA GLY A 157 -15.51 6.01 13.52
C GLY A 157 -14.34 5.39 12.76
N ASN A 158 -13.33 4.96 13.51
CA ASN A 158 -12.11 4.29 13.04
C ASN A 158 -12.06 2.84 13.53
N MET A 159 -10.92 2.16 13.39
CA MET A 159 -10.78 0.74 13.79
C MET A 159 -11.18 0.48 15.25
N VAL A 160 -10.79 1.32 16.22
CA VAL A 160 -11.09 1.06 17.64
C VAL A 160 -12.60 1.02 17.92
N HIS A 161 -13.40 1.76 17.15
CA HIS A 161 -14.86 1.76 17.24
C HIS A 161 -15.52 0.54 16.57
N ASN A 162 -14.82 -0.13 15.64
CA ASN A 162 -15.35 -1.22 14.80
C ASN A 162 -14.74 -2.59 15.10
N VAL A 163 -13.81 -2.68 16.07
CA VAL A 163 -13.23 -3.92 16.57
C VAL A 163 -13.89 -4.29 17.90
N ARG A 164 -14.50 -5.47 17.96
CA ARG A 164 -15.18 -5.98 19.15
C ARG A 164 -14.24 -6.76 20.06
N ALA A 165 -13.35 -7.55 19.48
CA ALA A 165 -12.37 -8.33 20.20
C ALA A 165 -11.17 -8.71 19.31
N VAL A 166 -10.06 -9.05 19.95
CA VAL A 166 -8.83 -9.53 19.30
C VAL A 166 -8.37 -10.79 20.02
N GLU A 167 -8.14 -11.86 19.26
CA GLU A 167 -7.38 -13.00 19.75
C GLU A 167 -5.92 -12.81 19.35
N ALA A 168 -5.02 -12.85 20.34
CA ALA A 168 -3.61 -12.57 20.15
C ALA A 168 -2.72 -13.62 20.81
N LEU A 169 -1.54 -13.82 20.21
CA LEU A 169 -0.41 -14.55 20.77
C LEU A 169 0.54 -13.53 21.41
N LEU A 170 0.82 -13.69 22.70
CA LEU A 170 1.68 -12.80 23.48
C LEU A 170 3.16 -13.22 23.44
N ALA A 171 4.03 -12.40 24.03
CA ALA A 171 5.48 -12.62 24.06
C ALA A 171 5.92 -13.90 24.77
N ASP A 172 5.14 -14.35 25.75
CA ASP A 172 5.37 -15.61 26.47
C ASP A 172 4.80 -16.85 25.74
N GLY A 173 4.20 -16.66 24.56
CA GLY A 173 3.55 -17.71 23.79
C GLY A 173 2.11 -18.02 24.23
N SER A 174 1.56 -17.30 25.21
CA SER A 174 0.16 -17.47 25.60
C SER A 174 -0.80 -16.95 24.53
N GLN A 175 -1.89 -17.69 24.31
CA GLN A 175 -2.99 -17.26 23.45
C GLN A 175 -4.08 -16.66 24.32
N VAL A 176 -4.57 -15.48 23.96
CA VAL A 176 -5.51 -14.72 24.79
C VAL A 176 -6.59 -14.07 23.92
N HIS A 177 -7.84 -14.13 24.39
CA HIS A 177 -8.98 -13.43 23.82
C HIS A 177 -9.24 -12.12 24.58
N PHE A 178 -8.95 -10.99 23.95
CA PHE A 178 -9.20 -9.65 24.49
C PHE A 178 -10.53 -9.10 23.97
N GLY A 179 -11.50 -8.91 24.86
CA GLY A 179 -12.82 -8.38 24.54
C GLY A 179 -13.41 -7.53 25.66
N LYS A 180 -14.72 -7.23 25.56
CA LYS A 180 -15.45 -6.45 26.57
C LYS A 180 -15.61 -7.20 27.89
N LEU A 181 -15.31 -6.53 28.99
CA LEU A 181 -15.54 -7.05 30.34
C LEU A 181 -17.01 -6.83 30.75
N ASN A 182 -17.90 -7.78 30.45
CA ASN A 182 -19.33 -7.69 30.79
C ASN A 182 -19.93 -8.96 31.40
N GLY A 183 -19.12 -9.75 32.11
CA GLY A 183 -19.56 -10.95 32.83
C GLY A 183 -18.71 -12.17 32.49
N SER A 184 -19.10 -12.94 31.46
CA SER A 184 -18.35 -14.13 31.03
C SER A 184 -17.22 -13.76 30.07
N MET A 185 -15.97 -13.88 30.52
CA MET A 185 -14.81 -13.72 29.66
C MET A 185 -14.72 -14.86 28.64
N PRO A 186 -14.60 -14.58 27.34
CA PRO A 186 -14.32 -15.60 26.35
C PRO A 186 -12.96 -16.27 26.64
N GLN A 187 -12.87 -17.58 26.36
CA GLN A 187 -11.65 -18.35 26.54
C GLN A 187 -10.82 -18.39 25.24
N PRO A 188 -9.48 -18.38 25.32
CA PRO A 188 -8.67 -18.29 26.54
C PRO A 188 -8.72 -16.88 27.17
N ALA A 189 -9.00 -16.80 28.47
CA ALA A 189 -9.18 -15.52 29.15
C ALA A 189 -7.85 -14.77 29.36
N VAL A 190 -7.94 -13.44 29.53
CA VAL A 190 -6.81 -12.60 29.95
C VAL A 190 -6.29 -13.09 31.32
N PRO A 191 -4.98 -13.31 31.49
CA PRO A 191 -4.41 -13.69 32.78
C PRO A 191 -4.80 -12.71 33.90
N GLU A 192 -5.20 -13.23 35.06
CA GLU A 192 -5.75 -12.42 36.16
C GLU A 192 -4.78 -11.32 36.62
N GLN A 193 -3.49 -11.61 36.67
CA GLN A 193 -2.47 -10.62 37.03
C GLN A 193 -2.40 -9.48 36.02
N LEU A 194 -2.36 -9.79 34.71
CA LEU A 194 -2.35 -8.79 33.64
C LEU A 194 -3.61 -7.92 33.71
N LEU A 195 -4.77 -8.56 33.86
CA LEU A 195 -6.06 -7.87 33.99
C LEU A 195 -6.07 -6.91 35.19
N SER A 196 -5.67 -7.39 36.37
CA SER A 196 -5.64 -6.60 37.59
C SER A 196 -4.72 -5.38 37.47
N SER A 197 -3.51 -5.57 36.90
CA SER A 197 -2.56 -4.48 36.68
C SER A 197 -3.09 -3.41 35.71
N LEU A 198 -3.72 -3.84 34.60
CA LEU A 198 -4.30 -2.91 33.63
C LEU A 198 -5.45 -2.08 34.25
N LEU A 199 -6.36 -2.72 34.98
CA LEU A 199 -7.47 -2.03 35.63
C LEU A 199 -6.97 -1.09 36.74
N SER A 200 -5.95 -1.50 37.49
CA SER A 200 -5.31 -0.65 38.50
C SER A 200 -4.67 0.58 37.88
N LEU A 201 -3.96 0.44 36.75
CA LEU A 201 -3.40 1.55 35.98
C LEU A 201 -4.50 2.52 35.54
N GLY A 202 -5.59 2.00 34.94
CA GLY A 202 -6.73 2.82 34.50
C GLY A 202 -7.34 3.63 35.64
N GLN A 203 -7.58 3.02 36.79
CA GLN A 203 -8.12 3.70 37.98
C GLN A 203 -7.15 4.74 38.55
N ARG A 204 -5.86 4.41 38.66
CA ARG A 204 -4.82 5.28 39.21
C ARG A 204 -4.59 6.51 38.32
N GLU A 205 -4.64 6.33 37.01
CA GLU A 205 -4.23 7.33 36.02
C GLU A 205 -5.42 8.05 35.34
N ALA A 206 -6.66 7.75 35.72
CA ALA A 206 -7.87 8.27 35.07
C ALA A 206 -7.87 9.79 34.86
N ARG A 207 -7.41 10.56 35.86
CA ARG A 207 -7.35 12.03 35.75
C ARG A 207 -6.28 12.52 34.77
N GLU A 208 -5.11 11.88 34.75
CA GLU A 208 -4.03 12.24 33.82
C GLU A 208 -4.46 11.92 32.39
N ILE A 209 -5.03 10.73 32.18
CA ILE A 209 -5.53 10.27 30.89
C ILE A 209 -6.57 11.25 30.32
N ALA A 210 -7.56 11.65 31.14
CA ALA A 210 -8.59 12.60 30.73
C ALA A 210 -8.02 14.01 30.43
N ALA A 211 -6.95 14.43 31.13
CA ALA A 211 -6.35 15.74 30.94
C ALA A 211 -5.40 15.81 29.72
N ARG A 212 -4.80 14.69 29.32
CA ARG A 212 -3.72 14.66 28.32
C ARG A 212 -4.14 14.15 26.95
N PHE A 213 -5.17 13.30 26.86
CA PHE A 213 -5.62 12.86 25.54
C PHE A 213 -6.43 13.96 24.85
N PRO A 214 -6.11 14.26 23.57
CA PRO A 214 -6.94 15.11 22.74
C PRO A 214 -8.38 14.59 22.63
N ASP A 215 -9.34 15.49 22.80
CA ASP A 215 -10.77 15.23 22.56
C ASP A 215 -11.08 15.41 21.06
N LEU A 216 -10.63 14.43 20.28
CA LEU A 216 -10.80 14.39 18.83
C LEU A 216 -11.22 12.97 18.42
N LEU A 217 -12.08 12.89 17.40
CA LEU A 217 -12.49 11.60 16.83
C LEU A 217 -11.30 10.80 16.28
N ARG A 218 -10.34 11.52 15.66
CA ARG A 218 -9.13 10.94 15.07
C ARG A 218 -7.92 11.20 15.96
N ARG A 219 -7.69 10.26 16.86
CA ARG A 219 -6.51 10.16 17.71
C ARG A 219 -6.06 8.71 17.75
N VAL A 220 -4.83 8.45 17.30
CA VAL A 220 -4.26 7.09 17.26
C VAL A 220 -2.89 7.00 17.92
N GLY A 221 -2.39 8.10 18.50
CA GLY A 221 -1.07 8.11 19.14
C GLY A 221 -1.04 7.48 20.53
N GLY A 222 -0.03 6.67 20.77
CA GLY A 222 0.16 5.88 21.98
C GLY A 222 -0.79 4.68 22.08
N TYR A 223 -0.78 4.00 23.23
CA TYR A 223 -1.78 2.96 23.49
C TYR A 223 -3.12 3.57 23.91
N ASN A 224 -4.23 2.90 23.57
CA ASN A 224 -5.60 3.30 23.93
C ASN A 224 -5.93 3.07 25.42
N ILE A 225 -5.08 3.54 26.33
CA ILE A 225 -5.21 3.34 27.79
C ILE A 225 -6.43 4.06 28.38
N ASN A 226 -7.06 4.97 27.64
CA ASN A 226 -8.34 5.58 28.02
C ASN A 226 -9.46 4.55 28.17
N VAL A 227 -9.42 3.47 27.41
CA VAL A 227 -10.41 2.38 27.52
C VAL A 227 -10.40 1.80 28.94
N LEU A 228 -9.25 1.79 29.63
CA LEU A 228 -9.11 1.26 30.99
C LEU A 228 -9.80 2.12 32.06
N THR A 229 -10.25 3.32 31.70
CA THR A 229 -10.98 4.23 32.61
C THR A 229 -12.49 4.04 32.57
N GLU A 230 -12.98 3.24 31.61
CA GLU A 230 -14.40 2.92 31.46
C GLU A 230 -14.86 1.91 32.52
N GLU A 231 -16.16 1.92 32.84
CA GLU A 231 -16.75 0.98 33.80
C GLU A 231 -16.69 -0.48 33.32
N GLN A 232 -16.87 -0.70 32.02
CA GLN A 232 -16.84 -2.01 31.37
C GLN A 232 -15.89 -1.98 30.17
N PRO A 233 -14.57 -1.94 30.41
CA PRO A 233 -13.58 -1.71 29.37
C PRO A 233 -13.59 -2.83 28.33
N ASN A 234 -13.30 -2.48 27.09
CA ASN A 234 -13.01 -3.46 26.04
C ASN A 234 -11.51 -3.63 25.85
N LEU A 235 -10.94 -4.70 26.39
CA LEU A 235 -9.49 -4.90 26.31
C LEU A 235 -9.01 -5.16 24.87
N GLY A 236 -9.88 -5.59 23.95
CA GLY A 236 -9.53 -5.68 22.54
C GLY A 236 -9.20 -4.32 21.94
N GLN A 237 -9.84 -3.25 22.43
CA GLN A 237 -9.58 -1.87 22.00
C GLN A 237 -8.23 -1.33 22.49
N LEU A 238 -7.68 -1.85 23.59
CA LEU A 238 -6.32 -1.54 24.04
C LEU A 238 -5.28 -2.02 23.02
N LEU A 239 -5.50 -3.17 22.37
CA LEU A 239 -4.60 -3.73 21.36
C LEU A 239 -4.70 -3.00 20.02
N VAL A 240 -5.84 -2.36 19.72
CA VAL A 240 -5.98 -1.54 18.50
C VAL A 240 -5.05 -0.33 18.59
N GLY A 241 -4.20 -0.12 17.57
CA GLY A 241 -3.16 0.92 17.60
C GLY A 241 -1.84 0.49 18.25
N SER A 242 -1.70 -0.76 18.68
CA SER A 242 -0.47 -1.25 19.32
C SER A 242 0.69 -1.52 18.35
N GLU A 243 0.50 -1.42 17.04
CA GLU A 243 1.55 -1.58 16.03
C GLU A 243 2.35 -2.89 16.13
N GLY A 244 1.74 -3.95 16.67
CA GLY A 244 2.40 -5.24 16.88
C GLY A 244 3.40 -5.25 18.04
N THR A 245 3.37 -4.26 18.94
CA THR A 245 4.22 -4.22 20.14
C THR A 245 3.62 -5.02 21.31
N LEU A 246 2.31 -5.29 21.31
CA LEU A 246 1.63 -6.00 22.41
C LEU A 246 1.29 -7.47 22.07
N GLY A 247 1.62 -7.94 20.87
CA GLY A 247 1.39 -9.33 20.45
C GLY A 247 1.14 -9.50 18.96
N PHE A 248 1.02 -10.75 18.52
CA PHE A 248 0.62 -11.11 17.17
C PHE A 248 -0.88 -11.40 17.12
N PHE A 249 -1.64 -10.69 16.29
CA PHE A 249 -3.09 -10.92 16.18
C PHE A 249 -3.37 -12.17 15.34
N GLN A 250 -4.06 -13.15 15.91
CA GLN A 250 -4.46 -14.37 15.22
C GLN A 250 -5.87 -14.25 14.62
N ARG A 251 -6.81 -13.63 15.35
CA ARG A 251 -8.19 -13.42 14.89
C ARG A 251 -8.72 -12.05 15.29
N LEU A 252 -9.46 -11.43 14.38
CA LEU A 252 -10.12 -10.15 14.60
C LEU A 252 -11.64 -10.36 14.56
N HIS A 253 -12.34 -9.89 15.59
CA HIS A 253 -13.80 -9.90 15.66
C HIS A 253 -14.30 -8.49 15.39
N LEU A 254 -14.98 -8.32 14.26
CA LEU A 254 -15.33 -7.03 13.69
C LEU A 254 -16.84 -6.82 13.63
N GLU A 255 -17.26 -5.57 13.69
CA GLU A 255 -18.63 -5.15 13.41
C GLU A 255 -18.78 -4.72 11.95
N VAL A 256 -19.85 -5.16 11.29
CA VAL A 256 -20.18 -4.78 9.91
C VAL A 256 -21.45 -3.95 9.88
N GLN A 257 -21.62 -3.12 8.86
CA GLN A 257 -22.72 -2.18 8.74
C GLN A 257 -23.57 -2.46 7.50
N PRO A 258 -24.86 -2.09 7.49
CA PRO A 258 -25.68 -2.12 6.29
C PRO A 258 -25.09 -1.23 5.19
N LEU A 259 -25.00 -1.77 3.96
CA LEU A 259 -24.48 -1.03 2.81
C LEU A 259 -25.46 0.10 2.41
N PRO A 260 -25.01 1.37 2.35
CA PRO A 260 -25.87 2.47 1.91
C PRO A 260 -26.33 2.29 0.45
N SER A 261 -27.63 2.40 0.19
CA SER A 261 -28.24 2.20 -1.13
C SER A 261 -28.05 3.38 -2.08
N HIS A 262 -27.99 4.59 -1.54
CA HIS A 262 -27.91 5.83 -2.33
C HIS A 262 -26.80 6.73 -1.83
N LYS A 263 -26.13 7.38 -2.79
CA LYS A 263 -25.08 8.37 -2.56
C LYS A 263 -25.26 9.52 -3.52
N VAL A 264 -24.90 10.71 -3.06
CA VAL A 264 -24.74 11.92 -3.89
C VAL A 264 -23.49 12.65 -3.44
N LEU A 265 -22.87 13.39 -4.36
CA LEU A 265 -21.62 14.09 -4.12
C LEU A 265 -21.74 15.54 -4.60
N GLY A 266 -21.34 16.48 -3.76
CA GLY A 266 -21.09 17.87 -4.14
C GLY A 266 -19.59 18.18 -4.17
N VAL A 267 -19.12 18.83 -5.23
CA VAL A 267 -17.74 19.30 -5.36
C VAL A 267 -17.73 20.82 -5.18
N CYS A 268 -17.41 21.28 -3.97
CA CYS A 268 -17.37 22.70 -3.62
C CYS A 268 -16.03 23.33 -4.02
N HIS A 269 -16.07 24.44 -4.75
CA HIS A 269 -14.90 25.15 -5.27
C HIS A 269 -14.57 26.37 -4.42
N PHE A 270 -13.30 26.54 -4.06
CA PHE A 270 -12.85 27.67 -3.24
C PHE A 270 -11.72 28.46 -3.92
N PRO A 271 -11.76 29.81 -3.84
CA PRO A 271 -10.74 30.68 -4.40
C PRO A 271 -9.44 30.69 -3.57
N THR A 272 -9.50 30.25 -2.31
CA THR A 272 -8.33 30.12 -1.43
C THR A 272 -8.40 28.83 -0.63
N PHE A 273 -7.24 28.30 -0.26
CA PHE A 273 -7.16 27.14 0.62
C PHE A 273 -7.77 27.41 2.00
N TYR A 274 -7.51 28.60 2.55
CA TYR A 274 -8.06 29.05 3.84
C TYR A 274 -9.59 29.01 3.86
N ALA A 275 -10.24 29.52 2.81
CA ALA A 275 -11.70 29.52 2.72
C ALA A 275 -12.31 28.11 2.72
N ALA A 276 -11.64 27.14 2.08
CA ALA A 276 -12.08 25.75 2.12
C ALA A 276 -11.99 25.18 3.54
N MET A 277 -10.89 25.42 4.23
CA MET A 277 -10.70 24.93 5.61
C MET A 277 -11.68 25.56 6.58
N ASP A 278 -11.90 26.87 6.49
CA ASP A 278 -12.86 27.60 7.33
C ASP A 278 -14.30 27.14 7.09
N SER A 279 -14.70 26.93 5.83
CA SER A 279 -16.05 26.49 5.46
C SER A 279 -16.39 25.08 5.97
N THR A 280 -15.38 24.25 6.22
CA THR A 280 -15.56 22.86 6.63
C THR A 280 -16.40 22.72 7.91
N GLN A 281 -16.18 23.59 8.90
CA GLN A 281 -16.91 23.59 10.17
C GLN A 281 -18.43 23.83 10.01
N HIS A 282 -18.82 24.50 8.91
CA HIS A 282 -20.22 24.76 8.58
C HIS A 282 -20.81 23.60 7.79
N ILE A 283 -20.08 23.09 6.80
CA ILE A 283 -20.52 21.99 5.93
C ILE A 283 -20.81 20.71 6.72
N VAL A 284 -19.99 20.37 7.72
CA VAL A 284 -20.21 19.15 8.52
C VAL A 284 -21.53 19.16 9.30
N LYS A 285 -22.12 20.34 9.56
CA LYS A 285 -23.41 20.47 10.26
C LYS A 285 -24.59 19.96 9.44
N LEU A 286 -24.42 19.78 8.12
CA LEU A 286 -25.41 19.15 7.24
C LEU A 286 -25.46 17.62 7.37
N GLY A 287 -24.60 17.01 8.20
CA GLY A 287 -24.53 15.56 8.39
C GLY A 287 -24.01 14.75 7.18
N PRO A 288 -22.95 15.19 6.46
CA PRO A 288 -22.38 14.40 5.38
C PRO A 288 -21.72 13.11 5.88
N ALA A 289 -21.61 12.12 5.00
CA ALA A 289 -20.85 10.90 5.24
C ALA A 289 -19.33 11.13 5.11
N ALA A 290 -18.89 12.12 4.33
CA ALA A 290 -17.48 12.51 4.18
C ALA A 290 -17.35 13.96 3.69
N VAL A 291 -16.28 14.65 4.11
CA VAL A 291 -15.82 15.91 3.51
C VAL A 291 -14.31 15.82 3.29
N GLU A 292 -13.90 15.74 2.01
CA GLU A 292 -12.52 15.49 1.63
C GLU A 292 -11.93 16.65 0.84
N LEU A 293 -10.68 17.00 1.15
CA LEU A 293 -9.96 18.08 0.48
C LEU A 293 -9.13 17.58 -0.71
N VAL A 294 -9.14 18.37 -1.78
CA VAL A 294 -8.17 18.30 -2.89
C VAL A 294 -7.58 19.70 -3.10
N ASP A 295 -6.26 19.84 -3.00
CA ASP A 295 -5.58 21.13 -3.20
C ASP A 295 -5.22 21.40 -4.68
N ARG A 296 -4.72 22.61 -4.92
CA ARG A 296 -4.27 23.05 -6.25
C ARG A 296 -3.20 22.14 -6.85
N THR A 297 -2.19 21.78 -6.07
CA THR A 297 -1.07 20.96 -6.56
C THR A 297 -1.54 19.59 -7.03
N MET A 298 -2.46 18.95 -6.29
CA MET A 298 -3.05 17.69 -6.68
C MET A 298 -3.90 17.82 -7.95
N ILE A 299 -4.64 18.91 -8.12
CA ILE A 299 -5.41 19.17 -9.35
C ILE A 299 -4.49 19.25 -10.56
N ASP A 300 -3.43 20.05 -10.48
CA ASP A 300 -2.49 20.26 -11.58
C ASP A 300 -1.76 18.96 -11.94
N LEU A 301 -1.22 18.24 -10.95
CA LEU A 301 -0.58 16.94 -11.18
C LEU A 301 -1.55 15.90 -11.76
N ALA A 302 -2.81 15.90 -11.33
CA ALA A 302 -3.81 14.99 -11.87
C ALA A 302 -4.17 15.30 -13.34
N ARG A 303 -4.17 16.59 -13.74
CA ARG A 303 -4.38 17.01 -15.14
C ARG A 303 -3.25 16.56 -16.07
N ASP A 304 -2.02 16.42 -15.55
CA ASP A 304 -0.87 15.92 -16.31
C ASP A 304 -0.87 14.39 -16.52
N ILE A 305 -1.72 13.67 -15.80
CA ILE A 305 -1.82 12.22 -15.88
C ILE A 305 -2.97 11.82 -16.83
N PRO A 306 -2.70 11.16 -17.98
CA PRO A 306 -3.72 10.91 -19.01
C PRO A 306 -4.97 10.14 -18.54
N ILE A 307 -4.84 9.26 -17.53
CA ILE A 307 -5.97 8.49 -17.00
C ILE A 307 -6.90 9.34 -16.11
N PHE A 308 -6.40 10.41 -15.48
CA PHE A 308 -7.19 11.26 -14.58
C PHE A 308 -7.69 12.54 -15.25
N ALA A 309 -6.96 13.07 -16.24
CA ALA A 309 -7.26 14.35 -16.87
C ALA A 309 -8.72 14.51 -17.35
N PRO A 310 -9.35 13.52 -18.04
CA PRO A 310 -10.73 13.67 -18.49
C PRO A 310 -11.73 13.84 -17.33
N THR A 311 -11.52 13.10 -16.23
CA THR A 311 -12.38 13.18 -15.04
C THR A 311 -12.17 14.50 -14.32
N VAL A 312 -10.92 14.92 -14.10
CA VAL A 312 -10.59 16.19 -13.44
C VAL A 312 -11.18 17.37 -14.20
N ASN A 313 -11.05 17.41 -15.52
CA ASN A 313 -11.60 18.48 -16.35
C ASN A 313 -13.14 18.50 -16.38
N ARG A 314 -13.81 17.40 -16.00
CA ARG A 314 -15.27 17.34 -15.88
C ARG A 314 -15.78 17.97 -14.59
N PHE A 315 -15.11 17.78 -13.45
CA PHE A 315 -15.59 18.27 -12.15
C PHE A 315 -14.90 19.55 -11.65
N VAL A 316 -13.74 19.91 -12.20
CA VAL A 316 -13.03 21.16 -11.85
C VAL A 316 -13.45 22.27 -12.80
N GLN A 317 -14.20 23.24 -12.31
CA GLN A 317 -14.61 24.42 -13.05
C GLN A 317 -13.78 25.65 -12.65
N GLY A 318 -13.31 26.41 -13.65
CA GLY A 318 -12.42 27.54 -13.42
C GLY A 318 -11.06 27.12 -12.85
N GLU A 319 -10.48 28.01 -12.03
CA GLU A 319 -9.13 27.85 -11.46
C GLU A 319 -9.16 27.93 -9.92
N PRO A 320 -9.84 26.99 -9.24
CA PRO A 320 -9.92 26.97 -7.78
C PRO A 320 -8.54 26.69 -7.16
N GLN A 321 -8.35 27.15 -5.92
CA GLN A 321 -7.16 26.83 -5.11
C GLN A 321 -7.38 25.58 -4.25
N ALA A 322 -8.64 25.24 -3.97
CA ALA A 322 -9.01 24.03 -3.24
C ALA A 322 -10.42 23.58 -3.60
N LEU A 323 -10.66 22.27 -3.44
CA LEU A 323 -11.97 21.65 -3.56
C LEU A 323 -12.32 20.89 -2.29
N LEU A 324 -13.59 20.93 -1.90
CA LEU A 324 -14.15 19.99 -0.91
C LEU A 324 -15.14 19.05 -1.60
N LEU A 325 -14.90 17.75 -1.45
CA LEU A 325 -15.76 16.67 -1.90
C LEU A 325 -16.69 16.26 -0.75
N VAL A 326 -17.97 16.60 -0.85
CA VAL A 326 -18.98 16.38 0.21
C VAL A 326 -19.92 15.26 -0.21
N GLU A 327 -19.81 14.09 0.43
CA GLU A 327 -20.67 12.94 0.15
C GLU A 327 -21.82 12.85 1.16
N PHE A 328 -23.05 12.69 0.67
CA PHE A 328 -24.20 12.24 1.47
C PHE A 328 -24.56 10.82 1.06
N ALA A 329 -24.89 9.98 2.04
CA ALA A 329 -25.20 8.57 1.80
C ALA A 329 -26.35 8.08 2.70
N GLY A 330 -27.23 7.22 2.19
CA GLY A 330 -28.34 6.71 2.98
C GLY A 330 -29.24 5.74 2.24
N ALA A 331 -30.33 5.36 2.91
CA ALA A 331 -31.34 4.46 2.35
C ALA A 331 -32.36 5.17 1.44
N ASP A 332 -32.58 6.48 1.63
CA ASP A 332 -33.52 7.27 0.83
C ASP A 332 -32.78 8.26 -0.09
N ARG A 333 -33.01 8.12 -1.40
CA ARG A 333 -32.44 8.99 -2.44
C ARG A 333 -32.96 10.41 -2.38
N ALA A 334 -34.24 10.61 -2.06
CA ALA A 334 -34.84 11.94 -2.02
C ALA A 334 -34.20 12.78 -0.92
N GLN A 335 -34.00 12.20 0.27
CA GLN A 335 -33.26 12.82 1.35
C GLN A 335 -31.82 13.18 0.94
N GLN A 336 -31.10 12.31 0.23
CA GLN A 336 -29.73 12.61 -0.19
C GLN A 336 -29.69 13.81 -1.15
N LEU A 337 -30.62 13.88 -2.11
CA LEU A 337 -30.74 15.02 -3.03
C LEU A 337 -31.10 16.31 -2.29
N GLN A 338 -31.96 16.25 -1.27
CA GLN A 338 -32.27 17.40 -0.44
C GLN A 338 -31.04 17.91 0.32
N SER A 339 -30.24 17.03 0.90
CA SER A 339 -28.98 17.42 1.55
C SER A 339 -27.98 18.05 0.58
N LEU A 340 -27.95 17.58 -0.67
CA LEU A 340 -27.13 18.21 -1.72
C LEU A 340 -27.63 19.63 -2.07
N GLN A 341 -28.94 19.85 -2.12
CA GLN A 341 -29.51 21.19 -2.32
C GLN A 341 -29.16 22.13 -1.15
N GLN A 342 -29.27 21.64 0.09
CA GLN A 342 -28.87 22.39 1.29
C GLN A 342 -27.38 22.76 1.27
N LEU A 343 -26.52 21.90 0.70
CA LEU A 343 -25.11 22.23 0.50
C LEU A 343 -24.93 23.38 -0.50
N VAL A 344 -25.68 23.39 -1.61
CA VAL A 344 -25.64 24.48 -2.60
C VAL A 344 -26.09 25.81 -1.97
N GLU A 345 -27.18 25.79 -1.20
CA GLU A 345 -27.69 26.96 -0.47
C GLU A 345 -26.66 27.47 0.55
N LEU A 346 -26.10 26.58 1.38
CA LEU A 346 -25.07 26.93 2.35
C LEU A 346 -23.83 27.56 1.68
N MET A 347 -23.37 27.01 0.56
CA MET A 347 -22.23 27.58 -0.16
C MET A 347 -22.55 28.98 -0.69
N GLY A 348 -23.78 29.25 -1.11
CA GLY A 348 -24.26 30.59 -1.44
C GLY A 348 -24.23 31.54 -0.25
N ASP A 349 -24.73 31.11 0.90
CA ASP A 349 -24.73 31.88 2.16
C ASP A 349 -23.32 32.20 2.66
N LEU A 350 -22.36 31.29 2.44
CA LEU A 350 -20.95 31.49 2.75
C LEU A 350 -20.23 32.41 1.75
N GLY A 351 -20.92 32.93 0.73
CA GLY A 351 -20.36 33.86 -0.25
C GLY A 351 -19.77 33.20 -1.51
N PHE A 352 -20.07 31.92 -1.76
CA PHE A 352 -19.59 31.14 -2.91
C PHE A 352 -20.76 30.67 -3.81
N PRO A 353 -21.53 31.58 -4.42
CA PRO A 353 -22.64 31.21 -5.30
C PRO A 353 -22.14 30.45 -6.54
N ASN A 354 -22.90 29.46 -7.00
CA ASN A 354 -22.57 28.61 -8.16
C ASN A 354 -21.22 27.87 -8.05
N ALA A 355 -20.71 27.65 -6.83
CA ALA A 355 -19.42 27.01 -6.60
C ALA A 355 -19.49 25.49 -6.39
N VAL A 356 -20.65 24.86 -6.58
CA VAL A 356 -20.85 23.43 -6.36
C VAL A 356 -21.11 22.71 -7.68
N VAL A 357 -20.27 21.74 -8.02
CA VAL A 357 -20.58 20.77 -9.09
C VAL A 357 -21.26 19.56 -8.48
N GLU A 358 -22.50 19.33 -8.89
CA GLU A 358 -23.33 18.22 -8.42
C GLU A 358 -23.05 16.93 -9.20
N ALA A 359 -22.74 15.85 -8.48
CA ALA A 359 -22.55 14.51 -9.04
C ALA A 359 -23.60 13.56 -8.44
N THR A 360 -24.73 13.41 -9.14
CA THR A 360 -25.88 12.60 -8.70
C THR A 360 -25.95 11.21 -9.36
N ASP A 361 -25.17 10.98 -10.41
CA ASP A 361 -25.04 9.66 -11.04
C ASP A 361 -23.85 8.86 -10.48
N HIS A 362 -24.02 7.55 -10.40
CA HIS A 362 -23.06 6.65 -9.76
C HIS A 362 -21.70 6.59 -10.49
N GLU A 363 -21.69 6.68 -11.83
CA GLU A 363 -20.46 6.61 -12.62
C GLU A 363 -19.57 7.83 -12.35
N PHE A 364 -20.16 9.02 -12.33
CA PHE A 364 -19.43 10.25 -12.07
C PHE A 364 -18.91 10.30 -10.63
N GLN A 365 -19.74 9.96 -9.65
CA GLN A 365 -19.32 9.86 -8.25
C GLN A 365 -18.12 8.93 -8.08
N HIS A 366 -18.18 7.75 -8.69
CA HIS A 366 -17.09 6.79 -8.65
C HIS A 366 -15.81 7.37 -9.27
N ALA A 367 -15.91 8.02 -10.43
CA ALA A 367 -14.75 8.62 -11.10
C ALA A 367 -14.08 9.70 -10.24
N VAL A 368 -14.85 10.60 -9.61
CA VAL A 368 -14.32 11.64 -8.71
C VAL A 368 -13.62 11.01 -7.50
N TRP A 369 -14.23 10.00 -6.88
CA TRP A 369 -13.64 9.28 -5.75
C TRP A 369 -12.34 8.54 -6.10
N GLU A 370 -12.23 7.96 -7.28
CA GLU A 370 -11.00 7.29 -7.71
C GLU A 370 -9.83 8.27 -7.90
N VAL A 371 -10.10 9.52 -8.33
CA VAL A 371 -9.09 10.59 -8.32
C VAL A 371 -8.66 10.91 -6.88
N ARG A 372 -9.63 11.15 -5.96
CA ARG A 372 -9.33 11.46 -4.56
C ARG A 372 -8.54 10.35 -3.85
N LYS A 373 -8.94 9.09 -4.02
CA LYS A 373 -8.23 7.93 -3.47
C LYS A 373 -6.82 7.78 -4.04
N SER A 374 -6.60 8.27 -5.26
CA SER A 374 -5.29 8.32 -5.90
C SER A 374 -4.46 9.55 -5.52
N GLY A 375 -4.88 10.38 -4.57
CA GLY A 375 -4.18 11.62 -4.21
C GLY A 375 -2.71 11.43 -3.85
N LEU A 376 -2.42 10.61 -2.82
CA LEU A 376 -1.05 10.24 -2.43
C LEU A 376 -0.19 9.83 -3.65
N ASN A 377 -0.80 8.99 -4.46
CA ASN A 377 -0.20 8.38 -5.63
C ASN A 377 0.17 9.38 -6.71
N ILE A 378 -0.72 10.35 -6.97
CA ILE A 378 -0.52 11.48 -7.87
C ILE A 378 0.61 12.36 -7.36
N MET A 379 0.64 12.66 -6.05
CA MET A 379 1.70 13.46 -5.44
C MET A 379 3.09 12.82 -5.57
N MET A 380 3.18 11.50 -5.41
CA MET A 380 4.45 10.75 -5.51
C MET A 380 4.98 10.61 -6.94
N SER A 381 4.23 11.07 -7.95
CA SER A 381 4.68 11.08 -9.35
C SER A 381 5.70 12.19 -9.66
N MET A 382 5.89 13.14 -8.73
CA MET A 382 6.88 14.21 -8.83
C MET A 382 8.28 13.66 -9.15
N LYS A 383 8.93 14.22 -10.17
CA LYS A 383 10.27 13.80 -10.63
C LYS A 383 11.37 14.57 -9.91
N GLY A 384 12.56 13.97 -9.85
CA GLY A 384 13.73 14.52 -9.14
C GLY A 384 13.90 13.98 -7.73
N ASP A 385 14.93 14.46 -7.05
CA ASP A 385 15.33 14.00 -5.70
C ASP A 385 14.50 14.62 -4.58
N GLY A 386 13.93 15.81 -4.80
CA GLY A 386 12.93 16.39 -3.92
C GLY A 386 11.63 15.59 -4.00
N LYS A 387 11.20 15.00 -2.88
CA LYS A 387 9.98 14.20 -2.78
C LYS A 387 9.07 14.72 -1.68
N PRO A 388 7.74 14.64 -1.82
CA PRO A 388 6.82 14.87 -0.72
C PRO A 388 7.01 13.80 0.36
N VAL A 389 7.45 14.19 1.56
CA VAL A 389 7.81 13.27 2.65
C VAL A 389 6.69 13.17 3.69
N SER A 390 6.42 11.95 4.16
CA SER A 390 5.44 11.65 5.22
C SER A 390 6.13 11.63 6.58
N PHE A 391 5.92 12.67 7.40
CA PHE A 391 6.45 12.69 8.78
C PHE A 391 5.57 13.51 9.74
N ILE A 392 5.02 14.64 9.28
CA ILE A 392 3.96 15.42 9.96
C ILE A 392 2.55 15.14 9.40
N GLU A 393 2.44 14.14 8.52
CA GLU A 393 1.18 13.79 7.87
C GLU A 393 0.13 13.40 8.92
N ASP A 394 -1.16 13.58 8.64
CA ASP A 394 -2.33 13.21 9.44
C ASP A 394 -2.52 13.86 10.82
N CYS A 395 -1.77 14.91 11.14
CA CYS A 395 -2.08 15.74 12.32
C CYS A 395 -3.55 16.18 12.28
N ALA A 396 -4.22 16.10 13.43
CA ALA A 396 -5.63 16.41 13.59
C ALA A 396 -5.83 17.57 14.57
N VAL A 397 -6.63 18.55 14.19
CA VAL A 397 -7.08 19.67 15.05
C VAL A 397 -8.59 19.77 15.03
N ARG A 398 -9.16 20.61 15.89
CA ARG A 398 -10.61 20.88 15.86
C ARG A 398 -10.96 21.69 14.60
N LEU A 399 -12.21 21.57 14.14
CA LEU A 399 -12.62 22.19 12.88
C LEU A 399 -12.57 23.72 12.93
N GLU A 400 -12.86 24.31 14.09
CA GLU A 400 -12.73 25.76 14.32
C GLU A 400 -11.29 26.28 14.19
N ASP A 401 -10.31 25.42 14.42
CA ASP A 401 -8.88 25.76 14.38
C ASP A 401 -8.25 25.43 13.02
N LEU A 402 -8.96 24.70 12.14
CA LEU A 402 -8.41 24.08 10.94
C LEU A 402 -7.81 25.09 9.95
N ALA A 403 -8.50 26.20 9.71
CA ALA A 403 -8.04 27.23 8.78
C ALA A 403 -6.75 27.90 9.27
N GLU A 404 -6.71 28.31 10.54
CA GLU A 404 -5.52 28.92 11.14
C GLU A 404 -4.35 27.95 11.28
N TYR A 405 -4.62 26.69 11.62
CA TYR A 405 -3.61 25.65 11.63
C TYR A 405 -2.92 25.51 10.26
N THR A 406 -3.69 25.44 9.18
CA THR A 406 -3.13 25.30 7.82
C THR A 406 -2.35 26.53 7.35
N ARG A 407 -2.79 27.73 7.75
CA ARG A 407 -2.05 28.97 7.49
C ARG A 407 -0.68 28.93 8.16
N ARG A 408 -0.62 28.58 9.45
CA ARG A 408 0.65 28.48 10.21
C ARG A 408 1.58 27.39 9.68
N LEU A 409 1.03 26.24 9.26
CA LEU A 409 1.82 25.21 8.59
C LEU A 409 2.48 25.73 7.31
N THR A 410 1.74 26.50 6.52
CA THR A 410 2.27 27.12 5.30
C THR A 410 3.44 28.05 5.62
N GLU A 411 3.32 28.88 6.66
CA GLU A 411 4.41 29.76 7.13
C GLU A 411 5.64 28.98 7.60
N ILE A 412 5.45 27.84 8.29
CA ILE A 412 6.56 26.94 8.67
C ILE A 412 7.27 26.42 7.43
N PHE A 413 6.54 25.98 6.40
CA PHE A 413 7.17 25.48 5.17
C PHE A 413 7.95 26.58 4.44
N GLU A 414 7.37 27.77 4.30
CA GLU A 414 8.03 28.93 3.69
C GLU A 414 9.31 29.30 4.44
N LYS A 415 9.28 29.34 5.77
CA LYS A 415 10.44 29.59 6.63
C LYS A 415 11.59 28.60 6.37
N HIS A 416 11.28 27.33 6.10
CA HIS A 416 12.26 26.28 5.81
C HIS A 416 12.60 26.14 4.32
N GLY A 417 12.07 27.04 3.47
CA GLY A 417 12.33 27.06 2.03
C GLY A 417 11.75 25.87 1.27
N THR A 418 10.62 25.33 1.74
CA THR A 418 9.86 24.27 1.08
C THR A 418 8.40 24.70 0.91
N SER A 419 7.65 23.97 0.09
CA SER A 419 6.19 24.00 0.09
C SER A 419 5.64 22.68 0.60
N GLY A 420 4.38 22.72 1.06
CA GLY A 420 3.62 21.54 1.45
C GLY A 420 2.58 21.20 0.39
N THR A 421 2.29 19.92 0.25
CA THR A 421 1.17 19.44 -0.58
C THR A 421 0.08 18.90 0.33
N PHE A 422 -1.16 19.29 0.09
CA PHE A 422 -2.27 19.08 1.02
C PHE A 422 -3.38 18.23 0.40
N TYR A 423 -3.79 17.20 1.13
CA TYR A 423 -5.06 16.52 0.93
C TYR A 423 -5.57 16.13 2.31
N ALA A 424 -6.87 16.05 2.55
CA ALA A 424 -7.33 15.92 3.93
C ALA A 424 -8.67 15.23 4.07
N HIS A 425 -8.86 14.68 5.26
CA HIS A 425 -10.17 14.35 5.80
C HIS A 425 -10.69 15.58 6.55
N ALA A 426 -11.10 16.58 5.77
CA ALA A 426 -11.48 17.88 6.29
C ALA A 426 -12.59 17.75 7.34
N SER A 427 -13.56 16.86 7.13
CA SER A 427 -14.68 16.63 8.07
C SER A 427 -14.30 16.32 9.51
N VAL A 428 -13.05 15.89 9.76
CA VAL A 428 -12.56 15.47 11.08
C VAL A 428 -11.26 16.18 11.45
N GLY A 429 -10.95 17.28 10.76
CA GLY A 429 -9.81 18.14 11.04
C GLY A 429 -8.45 17.47 10.87
N CYS A 430 -8.38 16.33 10.17
CA CYS A 430 -7.18 15.53 9.98
C CYS A 430 -6.59 15.79 8.59
N LEU A 431 -5.39 16.35 8.54
CA LEU A 431 -4.74 16.81 7.32
C LEU A 431 -3.60 15.88 6.90
N HIS A 432 -3.60 15.44 5.66
CA HIS A 432 -2.42 14.84 5.05
C HIS A 432 -1.56 15.93 4.41
N VAL A 433 -0.45 16.24 5.06
CA VAL A 433 0.49 17.28 4.65
C VAL A 433 1.86 16.68 4.42
N ARG A 434 2.47 17.00 3.28
CA ARG A 434 3.79 16.48 2.90
C ARG A 434 4.70 17.59 2.38
N PRO A 435 5.73 17.98 3.14
CA PRO A 435 6.79 18.88 2.66
C PRO A 435 7.66 18.21 1.60
N ILE A 436 8.13 18.97 0.62
CA ILE A 436 9.01 18.48 -0.45
C ILE A 436 10.47 18.59 -0.01
N LEU A 437 11.10 17.46 0.35
CA LEU A 437 12.46 17.41 0.86
C LEU A 437 13.33 16.43 0.05
N ASN A 438 14.63 16.72 -0.04
CA ASN A 438 15.62 15.79 -0.56
C ASN A 438 16.23 14.98 0.59
N MET A 439 15.69 13.78 0.81
CA MET A 439 16.15 12.92 1.92
C MET A 439 17.50 12.24 1.68
N LYS A 440 18.11 12.40 0.49
CA LYS A 440 19.47 11.92 0.22
C LYS A 440 20.50 12.79 0.92
N GLU A 441 20.22 14.07 1.12
CA GLU A 441 21.15 15.05 1.70
C GLU A 441 20.93 15.24 3.20
N GLN A 442 21.99 15.58 3.94
CA GLN A 442 21.91 15.84 5.39
C GLN A 442 20.95 16.99 5.70
N GLU A 443 20.97 18.05 4.88
CA GLU A 443 20.09 19.21 5.02
C GLU A 443 18.60 18.81 5.01
N GLY A 444 18.20 17.85 4.17
CA GLY A 444 16.82 17.37 4.11
C GLY A 444 16.34 16.76 5.43
N ALA A 445 17.18 15.96 6.09
CA ALA A 445 16.86 15.39 7.40
C ALA A 445 16.82 16.46 8.50
N SER A 446 17.74 17.43 8.48
CA SER A 446 17.73 18.55 9.43
C SER A 446 16.49 19.44 9.28
N LYS A 447 16.07 19.76 8.05
CA LYS A 447 14.81 20.48 7.78
C LYS A 447 13.59 19.68 8.25
N MET A 448 13.57 18.38 7.99
CA MET A 448 12.49 17.50 8.44
C MET A 448 12.32 17.57 9.97
N ARG A 449 13.43 17.49 10.73
CA ARG A 449 13.41 17.61 12.20
C ARG A 449 12.87 18.97 12.66
N ALA A 450 13.36 20.07 12.09
CA ALA A 450 12.90 21.39 12.49
C ALA A 450 11.42 21.62 12.17
N ILE A 451 10.96 21.18 10.98
CA ILE A 451 9.54 21.30 10.58
C ILE A 451 8.63 20.51 11.53
N VAL A 452 9.00 19.30 11.94
CA VAL A 452 8.15 18.51 12.86
C VAL A 452 8.05 19.17 14.21
N GLU A 453 9.16 19.64 14.79
CA GLU A 453 9.14 20.25 16.13
C GLU A 453 8.24 21.49 16.15
N GLU A 454 8.41 22.40 15.18
CA GLU A 454 7.54 23.58 15.05
C GLU A 454 6.08 23.19 14.78
N THR A 455 5.84 22.19 13.93
CA THR A 455 4.48 21.70 13.65
C THR A 455 3.81 21.16 14.91
N LEU A 456 4.51 20.38 15.73
CA LEU A 456 3.96 19.78 16.94
C LEU A 456 3.69 20.81 18.03
N GLU A 457 4.48 21.89 18.10
CA GLU A 457 4.15 23.05 18.95
C GLU A 457 2.81 23.66 18.56
N VAL A 458 2.58 23.90 17.27
CA VAL A 458 1.30 24.42 16.76
C VAL A 458 0.15 23.44 17.07
N VAL A 459 0.34 22.14 16.83
CA VAL A 459 -0.69 21.13 17.13
C VAL A 459 -1.05 21.13 18.61
N ARG A 460 -0.06 21.26 19.51
CA ARG A 460 -0.30 21.33 20.97
C ARG A 460 -1.08 22.58 21.37
N GLU A 461 -0.78 23.74 20.78
CA GLU A 461 -1.52 24.98 21.04
C GLU A 461 -3.01 24.85 20.70
N TYR A 462 -3.33 24.16 19.61
CA TYR A 462 -4.71 23.85 19.21
C TYR A 462 -5.30 22.61 19.91
N LYS A 463 -4.59 22.03 20.90
CA LYS A 463 -4.98 20.80 21.61
C LYS A 463 -5.26 19.63 20.66
N GLY A 464 -4.53 19.58 19.55
CA GLY A 464 -4.66 18.60 18.51
C GLY A 464 -3.95 17.27 18.80
N SER A 465 -4.07 16.34 17.86
CA SER A 465 -3.32 15.09 17.82
C SER A 465 -2.24 15.15 16.75
N HIS A 466 -1.01 14.80 17.10
CA HIS A 466 0.08 14.61 16.14
C HIS A 466 -0.04 13.32 15.32
N SER A 467 -0.96 12.44 15.67
CA SER A 467 -1.16 11.13 15.06
C SER A 467 -2.66 10.86 14.95
N GLY A 468 -3.23 11.09 13.76
CA GLY A 468 -4.67 11.02 13.52
C GLY A 468 -5.15 9.74 12.83
N GLU A 469 -4.30 9.08 12.02
CA GLU A 469 -4.72 7.91 11.21
C GLU A 469 -3.62 6.85 11.01
N HIS A 470 -2.39 7.23 10.71
CA HIS A 470 -1.37 6.30 10.23
C HIS A 470 -0.62 5.55 11.33
N GLY A 471 -0.93 5.82 12.61
CA GLY A 471 -0.16 5.34 13.76
C GLY A 471 1.13 6.13 13.96
N ASP A 472 1.92 5.76 14.96
CA ASP A 472 3.12 6.48 15.37
C ASP A 472 4.39 6.03 14.66
N GLY A 473 4.67 4.73 14.71
CA GLY A 473 5.91 4.14 14.20
C GLY A 473 7.18 4.87 14.63
N ILE A 474 8.18 4.85 13.77
CA ILE A 474 9.44 5.56 13.96
C ILE A 474 9.26 7.08 13.85
N SER A 475 8.37 7.54 12.95
CA SER A 475 8.19 8.98 12.67
C SER A 475 7.72 9.80 13.86
N ARG A 476 6.93 9.20 14.78
CA ARG A 476 6.19 9.99 15.79
C ARG A 476 6.39 9.55 17.22
N SER A 477 6.78 8.30 17.47
CA SER A 477 6.87 7.80 18.85
C SER A 477 7.86 8.60 19.71
N GLU A 478 8.93 9.15 19.12
CA GLU A 478 9.86 10.06 19.83
C GLU A 478 9.15 11.26 20.48
N PHE A 479 8.06 11.74 19.90
CA PHE A 479 7.37 12.96 20.34
C PHE A 479 6.22 12.71 21.31
N HIS A 480 6.00 11.48 21.76
CA HIS A 480 4.94 11.16 22.73
C HIS A 480 5.07 11.98 24.02
N GLU A 481 6.29 12.19 24.52
CA GLU A 481 6.50 13.00 25.73
C GLU A 481 6.08 14.46 25.52
N ALA A 482 6.44 15.06 24.38
CA ALA A 482 6.06 16.44 24.06
C ALA A 482 4.54 16.59 23.95
N MET A 483 3.85 15.57 23.43
CA MET A 483 2.41 15.59 23.17
C MET A 483 1.56 15.23 24.39
N PHE A 484 1.92 14.16 25.10
CA PHE A 484 1.13 13.60 26.21
C PHE A 484 1.73 13.87 27.59
N GLY A 485 3.01 14.23 27.67
CA GLY A 485 3.75 14.39 28.92
C GLY A 485 4.39 13.09 29.42
N ALA A 486 5.46 13.25 30.21
CA ALA A 486 6.29 12.14 30.69
C ALA A 486 5.50 11.08 31.50
N ARG A 487 4.45 11.48 32.21
CA ARG A 487 3.62 10.54 32.99
C ARG A 487 2.82 9.59 32.08
N MET A 488 2.28 10.10 30.97
CA MET A 488 1.58 9.28 29.99
C MET A 488 2.53 8.31 29.29
N VAL A 489 3.75 8.74 28.94
CA VAL A 489 4.77 7.87 28.34
C VAL A 489 5.13 6.72 29.29
N LYS A 490 5.32 7.00 30.58
CA LYS A 490 5.54 5.95 31.61
C LYS A 490 4.38 4.96 31.69
N ASN A 491 3.13 5.44 31.55
CA ASN A 491 1.97 4.55 31.51
C ASN A 491 2.00 3.65 30.26
N PHE A 492 2.44 4.16 29.11
CA PHE A 492 2.64 3.33 27.93
C PHE A 492 3.75 2.30 28.13
N GLU A 493 4.87 2.69 28.75
CA GLU A 493 5.97 1.78 29.09
C GLU A 493 5.51 0.68 30.05
N GLU A 494 4.71 1.01 31.06
CA GLU A 494 4.13 0.02 31.98
C GLU A 494 3.23 -0.97 31.24
N VAL A 495 2.35 -0.49 30.34
CA VAL A 495 1.54 -1.39 29.49
C VAL A 495 2.43 -2.29 28.64
N LYS A 496 3.46 -1.76 27.98
CA LYS A 496 4.41 -2.57 27.20
C LYS A 496 5.07 -3.64 28.07
N GLN A 497 5.52 -3.27 29.27
CA GLN A 497 6.21 -4.18 30.18
C GLN A 497 5.28 -5.29 30.70
N LEU A 498 3.97 -5.00 30.86
CA LEU A 498 2.98 -6.00 31.25
C LEU A 498 2.72 -7.05 30.16
N PHE A 499 2.75 -6.66 28.89
CA PHE A 499 2.53 -7.57 27.75
C PHE A 499 3.81 -8.26 27.25
N ASP A 500 4.94 -7.59 27.34
CA ASP A 500 6.23 -8.04 26.80
C ASP A 500 7.40 -7.50 27.65
N PRO A 501 7.66 -8.13 28.82
CA PRO A 501 8.74 -7.72 29.71
C PRO A 501 10.13 -7.79 29.06
N GLY A 502 10.30 -8.65 28.05
CA GLY A 502 11.55 -8.82 27.32
C GLY A 502 11.78 -7.79 26.21
N GLY A 503 10.80 -6.96 25.88
CA GLY A 503 10.90 -5.99 24.78
C GLY A 503 11.09 -6.64 23.40
N THR A 504 10.57 -7.86 23.21
CA THR A 504 10.75 -8.69 22.02
C THR A 504 9.80 -8.36 20.87
N PHE A 505 8.59 -7.84 21.14
CA PHE A 505 7.60 -7.52 20.11
C PHE A 505 7.79 -6.10 19.56
N ASN A 506 8.12 -6.02 18.27
CA ASN A 506 8.33 -4.80 17.47
C ASN A 506 9.02 -3.63 18.21
N PRO A 507 10.25 -3.83 18.71
CA PRO A 507 10.95 -2.81 19.50
C PRO A 507 11.23 -1.53 18.69
N GLY A 508 11.36 -0.41 19.42
CA GLY A 508 11.68 0.90 18.85
C GLY A 508 10.47 1.70 18.35
N LYS A 509 9.24 1.26 18.66
CA LYS A 509 7.97 1.91 18.30
C LYS A 509 7.08 2.01 19.54
N ILE A 510 6.26 3.04 19.59
CA ILE A 510 5.40 3.47 20.71
C ILE A 510 6.19 3.84 21.98
N VAL A 511 7.01 2.94 22.49
CA VAL A 511 7.90 3.16 23.65
C VAL A 511 9.34 2.85 23.30
N ASN A 512 10.28 3.46 24.03
CA ASN A 512 11.72 3.39 23.74
C ASN A 512 12.04 3.61 22.24
N PRO A 513 11.53 4.69 21.63
CA PRO A 513 11.54 4.86 20.19
C PRO A 513 12.94 5.14 19.64
N HIS A 514 13.13 4.79 18.37
CA HIS A 514 14.25 5.36 17.61
C HIS A 514 14.08 6.87 17.49
N LYS A 515 15.20 7.58 17.26
CA LYS A 515 15.13 8.97 16.83
C LYS A 515 14.60 9.04 15.40
N MET A 516 13.62 9.90 15.14
CA MET A 516 12.99 9.99 13.83
C MET A 516 13.93 10.51 12.73
N ASP A 517 14.99 11.22 13.11
CA ASP A 517 15.98 11.79 12.22
C ASP A 517 17.31 10.99 12.17
N ASP A 518 17.35 9.80 12.78
CA ASP A 518 18.53 8.93 12.72
C ASP A 518 18.78 8.47 11.28
N ARG A 519 19.85 9.00 10.70
CA ARG A 519 20.27 8.71 9.33
C ARG A 519 20.62 7.24 9.10
N GLN A 520 21.02 6.48 10.12
CA GLN A 520 21.40 5.08 9.97
C GLN A 520 20.22 4.18 9.63
N ILE A 521 19.01 4.56 10.05
CA ILE A 521 17.78 3.78 9.81
C ILE A 521 16.94 4.34 8.67
N MET A 522 17.39 5.42 8.02
CA MET A 522 16.72 5.99 6.85
C MET A 522 17.04 5.19 5.58
N ARG A 523 16.07 5.15 4.66
CA ARG A 523 16.21 4.53 3.32
C ARG A 523 17.42 5.05 2.54
N PHE A 524 17.79 6.31 2.77
CA PHE A 524 18.96 6.98 2.21
C PHE A 524 19.99 7.28 3.32
N GLN A 525 20.62 6.23 3.83
CA GLN A 525 21.66 6.32 4.85
C GLN A 525 22.92 7.09 4.37
N PRO A 526 23.81 7.54 5.27
CA PRO A 526 25.06 8.18 4.88
C PRO A 526 25.90 7.26 3.98
N GLY A 527 26.45 7.81 2.90
CA GLY A 527 27.17 7.03 1.88
C GLY A 527 26.27 6.30 0.88
N TYR A 528 24.95 6.51 0.93
CA TYR A 528 24.04 6.02 -0.12
C TYR A 528 24.39 6.63 -1.48
N GLY A 529 24.64 5.76 -2.45
CA GLY A 529 24.84 6.16 -3.84
C GLY A 529 24.78 4.96 -4.77
N PRO A 530 24.29 5.13 -6.01
CA PRO A 530 24.29 4.06 -6.99
C PRO A 530 25.72 3.75 -7.45
N ILE A 531 25.98 2.50 -7.80
CA ILE A 531 27.16 2.09 -8.56
C ILE A 531 27.09 2.72 -9.96
N ALA A 532 28.25 2.96 -10.58
CA ALA A 532 28.29 3.43 -11.95
C ALA A 532 27.80 2.32 -12.90
N ILE A 533 26.78 2.62 -13.71
CA ILE A 533 26.20 1.72 -14.71
C ILE A 533 26.18 2.45 -16.04
N ASP A 534 26.81 1.86 -17.06
CA ASP A 534 26.77 2.36 -18.44
C ASP A 534 25.44 1.97 -19.11
N THR A 535 24.41 2.79 -18.90
CA THR A 535 23.05 2.48 -19.35
C THR A 535 22.95 2.51 -20.87
N GLN A 536 22.30 1.50 -21.46
CA GLN A 536 22.11 1.42 -22.91
C GLN A 536 20.76 1.99 -23.37
N LEU A 537 19.79 2.11 -22.47
CA LEU A 537 18.54 2.79 -22.73
C LEU A 537 18.61 4.24 -22.26
N ASP A 538 17.82 5.11 -22.88
CA ASP A 538 17.71 6.51 -22.46
C ASP A 538 16.90 6.66 -21.16
N TRP A 539 17.53 7.10 -20.07
CA TRP A 539 16.89 7.36 -18.77
C TRP A 539 16.79 8.86 -18.43
N SER A 540 17.05 9.75 -19.39
CA SER A 540 17.05 11.21 -19.19
C SER A 540 15.72 11.75 -18.65
N ALA A 541 14.59 11.15 -19.05
CA ALA A 541 13.25 11.50 -18.56
C ALA A 541 13.05 11.35 -17.04
N TRP A 542 13.95 10.62 -16.37
CA TRP A 542 14.00 10.41 -14.92
C TRP A 542 15.30 10.97 -14.29
N GLN A 543 16.13 11.64 -15.09
CA GLN A 543 17.46 12.15 -14.70
C GLN A 543 18.43 11.05 -14.25
N GLY A 544 18.26 9.82 -14.73
CA GLY A 544 19.11 8.68 -14.37
C GLY A 544 18.33 7.38 -14.17
N PHE A 545 19.01 6.24 -14.32
CA PHE A 545 18.42 4.92 -14.10
C PHE A 545 18.14 4.66 -12.62
N ASP A 546 19.04 5.09 -11.74
CA ASP A 546 18.90 5.05 -10.28
C ASP A 546 17.63 5.78 -9.81
N ARG A 547 17.44 7.04 -10.23
CA ARG A 547 16.25 7.83 -9.91
C ARG A 547 14.97 7.21 -10.46
N ALA A 548 15.03 6.58 -11.64
CA ALA A 548 13.90 5.85 -12.20
C ALA A 548 13.51 4.66 -11.31
N VAL A 549 14.49 3.89 -10.82
CA VAL A 549 14.27 2.75 -9.91
C VAL A 549 13.70 3.22 -8.56
N GLU A 550 14.16 4.37 -8.08
CA GLU A 550 13.71 4.98 -6.82
C GLU A 550 12.29 5.55 -6.84
N MET A 551 11.66 5.69 -8.02
CA MET A 551 10.25 6.10 -8.13
C MET A 551 9.28 5.14 -7.45
N CYS A 552 9.71 3.92 -7.09
CA CYS A 552 8.91 3.07 -6.23
C CYS A 552 8.86 3.63 -4.80
N ASN A 553 7.68 4.11 -4.41
CA ASN A 553 7.37 4.62 -3.06
C ASN A 553 6.92 3.53 -2.07
N ASN A 554 7.07 2.24 -2.41
CA ASN A 554 6.75 1.10 -1.57
C ASN A 554 5.31 0.93 -1.07
N ASN A 555 4.37 1.73 -1.57
CA ASN A 555 2.98 1.69 -1.11
C ASN A 555 2.23 0.38 -1.40
N GLY A 556 2.81 -0.54 -2.19
CA GLY A 556 2.24 -1.85 -2.48
C GLY A 556 1.08 -1.86 -3.47
N ALA A 557 0.82 -0.80 -4.26
CA ALA A 557 -0.29 -0.77 -5.22
C ALA A 557 -0.30 -1.95 -6.22
N CYS A 558 0.87 -2.56 -6.44
CA CYS A 558 1.07 -3.76 -7.25
C CYS A 558 0.64 -5.07 -6.58
N ARG A 559 0.20 -5.05 -5.30
CA ARG A 559 -0.35 -6.19 -4.56
C ARG A 559 -1.85 -6.42 -4.78
N LYS A 560 -2.52 -5.56 -5.57
CA LYS A 560 -3.95 -5.73 -5.88
C LYS A 560 -4.19 -7.07 -6.61
N ALA A 561 -5.22 -7.81 -6.18
CA ALA A 561 -5.41 -9.19 -6.61
C ALA A 561 -6.21 -9.37 -7.92
N GLN A 562 -7.16 -8.49 -8.23
CA GLN A 562 -8.17 -8.78 -9.26
C GLN A 562 -8.34 -7.72 -10.36
N VAL A 563 -8.03 -6.44 -10.10
CA VAL A 563 -8.31 -5.36 -11.05
C VAL A 563 -7.08 -4.96 -11.84
N GLY A 564 -7.22 -4.87 -13.17
CA GLY A 564 -6.17 -4.43 -14.09
C GLY A 564 -5.16 -5.53 -14.46
N THR A 565 -4.07 -5.08 -15.07
CA THR A 565 -2.97 -5.88 -15.63
C THR A 565 -1.84 -6.04 -14.61
N MET A 566 -1.57 -5.04 -13.77
CA MET A 566 -0.44 -5.08 -12.83
C MET A 566 -0.82 -5.86 -11.55
N CYS A 567 -0.08 -6.89 -11.11
CA CYS A 567 1.09 -7.56 -11.68
C CYS A 567 0.77 -9.07 -11.85
N PRO A 568 0.77 -9.65 -13.07
CA PRO A 568 0.19 -10.98 -13.29
C PRO A 568 0.94 -12.09 -12.54
N SER A 569 2.28 -12.01 -12.49
CA SER A 569 3.09 -13.01 -11.80
C SER A 569 2.77 -13.08 -10.31
N TYR A 570 2.65 -11.94 -9.63
CA TYR A 570 2.24 -11.92 -8.22
C TYR A 570 0.83 -12.45 -8.00
N ARG A 571 -0.12 -12.13 -8.88
CA ARG A 571 -1.50 -12.62 -8.77
C ARG A 571 -1.57 -14.16 -8.81
N VAL A 572 -0.60 -14.80 -9.45
CA VAL A 572 -0.49 -16.26 -9.50
C VAL A 572 0.32 -16.80 -8.32
N THR A 573 1.45 -16.19 -7.96
CA THR A 573 2.39 -16.74 -6.97
C THR A 573 2.07 -16.36 -5.52
N GLY A 574 1.47 -15.18 -5.32
CA GLY A 574 1.34 -14.53 -4.01
C GLY A 574 2.67 -14.08 -3.40
N ASP A 575 3.75 -14.08 -4.16
CA ASP A 575 5.13 -13.85 -3.66
C ASP A 575 5.60 -12.41 -3.91
N GLU A 576 6.07 -11.75 -2.85
CA GLU A 576 6.63 -10.39 -2.88
C GLU A 576 7.75 -10.23 -3.92
N GLN A 577 8.56 -11.26 -4.19
CA GLN A 577 9.58 -11.25 -5.24
C GLN A 577 9.01 -10.90 -6.63
N HIS A 578 7.77 -11.31 -6.89
CA HIS A 578 7.17 -11.30 -8.22
C HIS A 578 6.19 -10.14 -8.48
N LEU A 579 6.20 -9.10 -7.64
CA LEU A 579 5.48 -7.84 -7.89
C LEU A 579 6.41 -6.66 -8.16
N THR A 580 5.85 -5.57 -8.66
CA THR A 580 6.62 -4.38 -9.09
C THR A 580 7.49 -3.80 -7.97
N ARG A 581 6.94 -3.62 -6.76
CA ARG A 581 7.68 -3.13 -5.58
C ARG A 581 8.82 -4.06 -5.20
N GLY A 582 8.58 -5.37 -5.09
CA GLY A 582 9.64 -6.33 -4.78
C GLY A 582 10.79 -6.28 -5.78
N ARG A 583 10.49 -6.19 -7.09
CA ARG A 583 11.50 -6.03 -8.13
C ARG A 583 12.24 -4.70 -8.05
N ALA A 584 11.53 -3.60 -7.89
CA ALA A 584 12.12 -2.26 -7.81
C ALA A 584 13.03 -2.12 -6.58
N ASN A 585 12.61 -2.62 -5.41
CA ASN A 585 13.44 -2.59 -4.21
C ASN A 585 14.67 -3.48 -4.31
N THR A 586 14.52 -4.71 -4.81
CA THR A 586 15.66 -5.60 -5.00
C THR A 586 16.67 -4.99 -5.96
N LEU A 587 16.18 -4.42 -7.07
CA LEU A 587 17.02 -3.71 -8.03
C LEU A 587 17.71 -2.50 -7.39
N ARG A 588 16.99 -1.67 -6.63
CA ARG A 588 17.56 -0.51 -5.91
C ARG A 588 18.69 -0.94 -4.98
N LEU A 589 18.46 -1.97 -4.17
CA LEU A 589 19.45 -2.47 -3.23
C LEU A 589 20.67 -3.05 -3.96
N ALA A 590 20.47 -3.71 -5.10
CA ALA A 590 21.55 -4.22 -5.93
C ALA A 590 22.39 -3.10 -6.56
N ILE A 591 21.76 -2.08 -7.17
CA ILE A 591 22.47 -0.96 -7.80
C ILE A 591 23.07 0.01 -6.79
N THR A 592 22.73 -0.07 -5.50
CA THR A 592 23.35 0.74 -4.44
C THR A 592 24.37 -0.06 -3.61
N GLY A 593 24.74 -1.25 -4.07
CA GLY A 593 25.75 -2.11 -3.42
C GLY A 593 25.31 -2.76 -2.11
N GLN A 594 24.06 -2.55 -1.67
CA GLN A 594 23.54 -3.05 -0.39
C GLN A 594 23.34 -4.58 -0.37
N LEU A 595 23.25 -5.22 -1.53
CA LEU A 595 23.21 -6.68 -1.68
C LEU A 595 24.57 -7.28 -2.08
N GLY A 596 25.64 -6.49 -1.97
CA GLY A 596 27.00 -6.87 -2.40
C GLY A 596 27.35 -6.39 -3.81
N LYS A 597 28.66 -6.35 -4.08
CA LYS A 597 29.25 -5.72 -5.29
C LYS A 597 28.76 -6.32 -6.62
N ASP A 598 28.45 -7.62 -6.65
CA ASP A 598 28.07 -8.35 -7.87
C ASP A 598 26.55 -8.53 -8.01
N ALA A 599 25.75 -7.98 -7.08
CA ALA A 599 24.32 -8.21 -7.01
C ALA A 599 23.56 -7.82 -8.29
N PHE A 600 23.97 -6.74 -8.95
CA PHE A 600 23.31 -6.22 -10.16
C PHE A 600 23.33 -7.21 -11.34
N THR A 601 24.26 -8.16 -11.37
CA THR A 601 24.32 -9.19 -12.41
C THR A 601 24.29 -10.60 -11.82
N SER A 602 23.74 -10.76 -10.61
CA SER A 602 23.62 -12.04 -9.93
C SER A 602 22.40 -12.85 -10.39
N ASP A 603 22.46 -14.17 -10.20
CA ASP A 603 21.34 -15.08 -10.47
C ASP A 603 20.12 -14.75 -9.58
N ALA A 604 20.35 -14.32 -8.33
CA ALA A 604 19.26 -13.92 -7.43
C ALA A 604 18.47 -12.69 -7.93
N LEU A 605 19.16 -11.70 -8.53
CA LEU A 605 18.47 -10.59 -9.19
C LEU A 605 17.77 -11.05 -10.48
N TYR A 606 18.39 -11.97 -11.22
CA TYR A 606 17.77 -12.58 -12.40
C TYR A 606 16.44 -13.25 -12.03
N ASP A 607 16.41 -14.09 -11.00
CA ASP A 607 15.20 -14.78 -10.52
C ASP A 607 14.11 -13.80 -10.07
N THR A 608 14.51 -12.65 -9.54
CA THR A 608 13.57 -11.56 -9.20
C THR A 608 12.89 -10.98 -10.45
N MET A 609 13.64 -10.85 -11.54
CA MET A 609 13.16 -10.29 -12.81
C MET A 609 12.53 -11.32 -13.75
N ASP A 610 12.84 -12.61 -13.60
CA ASP A 610 12.55 -13.66 -14.58
C ASP A 610 11.05 -13.73 -14.95
N LEU A 611 10.18 -13.84 -13.94
CA LEU A 611 8.72 -13.92 -14.14
C LEU A 611 8.05 -12.59 -14.55
N CYS A 612 8.80 -11.48 -14.70
CA CYS A 612 8.23 -10.26 -15.26
C CYS A 612 7.97 -10.44 -16.76
N VAL A 613 6.71 -10.42 -17.18
CA VAL A 613 6.29 -10.62 -18.58
C VAL A 613 6.60 -9.41 -19.48
N GLY A 614 7.01 -8.27 -18.91
CA GLY A 614 7.27 -7.06 -19.71
C GLY A 614 6.02 -6.39 -20.28
N CYS A 615 4.82 -6.72 -19.76
CA CYS A 615 3.52 -6.24 -20.26
C CYS A 615 3.28 -4.72 -20.14
N LYS A 616 4.17 -3.99 -19.47
CA LYS A 616 4.03 -2.55 -19.14
C LYS A 616 2.78 -2.19 -18.35
N GLY A 617 2.08 -3.15 -17.74
CA GLY A 617 0.96 -2.89 -16.82
C GLY A 617 1.38 -1.98 -15.67
N CYS A 618 2.58 -2.18 -15.12
CA CYS A 618 3.17 -1.27 -14.13
C CYS A 618 3.35 0.17 -14.62
N LYS A 619 3.74 0.40 -15.87
CA LYS A 619 3.89 1.77 -16.40
C LYS A 619 2.56 2.53 -16.42
N ARG A 620 1.45 1.83 -16.71
CA ARG A 620 0.11 2.42 -16.85
C ARG A 620 -0.67 2.47 -15.54
N GLU A 621 -0.53 1.45 -14.70
CA GLU A 621 -1.34 1.26 -13.50
C GLU A 621 -0.58 1.50 -12.20
N CYS A 622 0.76 1.54 -12.23
CA CYS A 622 1.51 2.04 -11.09
C CYS A 622 1.35 3.55 -11.05
N PRO A 623 0.89 4.11 -9.92
CA PRO A 623 0.62 5.53 -9.89
C PRO A 623 1.88 6.41 -9.95
N THR A 624 3.05 5.86 -9.60
CA THR A 624 4.33 6.53 -9.78
C THR A 624 4.98 6.24 -11.15
N GLY A 625 4.29 5.52 -12.04
CA GLY A 625 4.72 5.32 -13.43
C GLY A 625 5.90 4.36 -13.63
N VAL A 626 6.17 3.46 -12.67
CA VAL A 626 7.30 2.51 -12.73
C VAL A 626 7.25 1.67 -14.01
N ASP A 627 8.27 1.81 -14.87
CA ASP A 627 8.42 1.04 -16.11
C ASP A 627 9.34 -0.18 -15.89
N MET A 628 8.81 -1.18 -15.16
CA MET A 628 9.56 -2.41 -14.86
C MET A 628 9.97 -3.19 -16.11
N ALA A 629 9.23 -3.04 -17.22
CA ALA A 629 9.60 -3.66 -18.48
C ALA A 629 10.91 -3.06 -19.01
N LYS A 630 11.01 -1.73 -19.03
CA LYS A 630 12.24 -1.02 -19.43
C LYS A 630 13.40 -1.32 -18.48
N MET A 631 13.15 -1.34 -17.17
CA MET A 631 14.17 -1.67 -16.16
C MET A 631 14.68 -3.09 -16.31
N LYS A 632 13.79 -4.07 -16.53
CA LYS A 632 14.18 -5.45 -16.82
C LYS A 632 15.01 -5.56 -18.09
N THR A 633 14.65 -4.84 -19.17
CA THR A 633 15.43 -4.86 -20.41
C THR A 633 16.85 -4.33 -20.19
N GLU A 634 17.01 -3.22 -19.46
CA GLU A 634 18.33 -2.68 -19.08
C GLU A 634 19.12 -3.72 -18.26
N PHE A 635 18.52 -4.26 -17.20
CA PHE A 635 19.15 -5.31 -16.38
C PHE A 635 19.58 -6.53 -17.22
N LEU A 636 18.70 -7.04 -18.08
CA LEU A 636 18.99 -8.22 -18.90
C LEU A 636 20.13 -7.97 -19.89
N TYR A 637 20.28 -6.76 -20.41
CA TYR A 637 21.44 -6.40 -21.24
C TYR A 637 22.75 -6.63 -20.46
N HIS A 638 22.87 -6.06 -19.27
CA HIS A 638 24.06 -6.20 -18.42
C HIS A 638 24.27 -7.64 -17.94
N TYR A 639 23.20 -8.31 -17.54
CA TYR A 639 23.24 -9.71 -17.13
C TYR A 639 23.74 -10.62 -18.27
N ARG A 640 23.22 -10.44 -19.48
CA ARG A 640 23.60 -11.26 -20.64
C ARG A 640 24.97 -10.89 -21.20
N ALA A 641 25.44 -9.66 -21.01
CA ALA A 641 26.83 -9.30 -21.31
C ALA A 641 27.82 -10.10 -20.43
N ARG A 642 27.47 -10.34 -19.15
CA ARG A 642 28.29 -11.13 -18.21
C ARG A 642 28.15 -12.64 -18.37
N HIS A 643 26.91 -13.14 -18.49
CA HIS A 643 26.59 -14.57 -18.45
C HIS A 643 26.39 -15.22 -19.82
N GLY A 644 26.35 -14.42 -20.88
CA GLY A 644 26.05 -14.88 -22.23
C GLY A 644 24.57 -15.16 -22.48
N LEU A 645 24.20 -15.20 -23.77
CA LEU A 645 22.86 -15.55 -24.25
C LEU A 645 22.69 -17.07 -24.38
N PRO A 646 21.76 -17.70 -23.64
CA PRO A 646 21.46 -19.13 -23.75
C PRO A 646 20.96 -19.50 -25.15
N LEU A 647 21.13 -20.77 -25.53
CA LEU A 647 20.63 -21.29 -26.81
C LEU A 647 19.12 -21.09 -26.96
N ARG A 648 18.34 -21.28 -25.88
CA ARG A 648 16.88 -21.05 -25.86
C ARG A 648 16.52 -19.66 -26.36
N GLU A 649 17.19 -18.62 -25.85
CA GLU A 649 16.91 -17.24 -26.22
C GLU A 649 17.30 -16.97 -27.67
N ARG A 650 18.42 -17.52 -28.14
CA ARG A 650 18.83 -17.42 -29.55
C ARG A 650 17.81 -18.07 -30.48
N LEU A 651 17.30 -19.25 -30.13
CA LEU A 651 16.25 -19.93 -30.89
C LEU A 651 15.00 -19.06 -31.00
N ILE A 652 14.51 -18.51 -29.88
CA ILE A 652 13.31 -17.67 -29.88
C ILE A 652 13.55 -16.36 -30.66
N ALA A 653 14.67 -15.66 -30.40
CA ALA A 653 14.97 -14.37 -31.02
C ALA A 653 15.15 -14.47 -32.54
N TYR A 654 15.75 -15.56 -33.03
CA TYR A 654 15.94 -15.77 -34.47
C TYR A 654 14.82 -16.59 -35.12
N LEU A 655 13.78 -16.98 -34.38
CA LEU A 655 12.63 -17.72 -34.89
C LEU A 655 12.06 -17.14 -36.20
N PRO A 656 11.86 -15.81 -36.35
CA PRO A 656 11.37 -15.23 -37.60
C PRO A 656 12.26 -15.53 -38.82
N ARG A 657 13.58 -15.73 -38.62
CA ARG A 657 14.54 -15.94 -39.73
C ARG A 657 14.54 -17.37 -40.25
N TYR A 658 14.25 -18.34 -39.40
CA TYR A 658 14.32 -19.76 -39.77
C TYR A 658 12.95 -20.44 -39.85
N ALA A 659 11.91 -19.94 -39.16
CA ALA A 659 10.61 -20.62 -39.10
C ALA A 659 9.97 -20.83 -40.48
N HIS A 660 10.07 -19.83 -41.36
CA HIS A 660 9.57 -19.92 -42.73
C HIS A 660 10.30 -20.97 -43.59
N ARG A 661 11.57 -21.25 -43.27
CA ARG A 661 12.40 -22.21 -44.02
C ARG A 661 12.18 -23.65 -43.58
N LEU A 662 11.70 -23.86 -42.35
CA LEU A 662 11.49 -25.20 -41.77
C LEU A 662 10.14 -25.85 -42.11
N LYS A 663 9.31 -25.24 -42.98
CA LYS A 663 8.01 -25.81 -43.38
C LYS A 663 8.10 -27.26 -43.91
N GLY A 664 9.17 -27.60 -44.64
CA GLY A 664 9.39 -28.96 -45.15
C GLY A 664 9.60 -30.01 -44.05
N ALA A 665 10.09 -29.59 -42.89
CA ALA A 665 10.37 -30.42 -41.72
C ALA A 665 9.26 -30.38 -40.65
N ALA A 666 8.08 -29.80 -40.96
CA ALA A 666 7.00 -29.62 -39.99
C ALA A 666 6.61 -30.91 -39.24
N SER A 667 6.52 -32.04 -39.95
CA SER A 667 6.20 -33.34 -39.33
C SER A 667 7.24 -33.77 -38.31
N LEU A 668 8.52 -33.54 -38.58
CA LEU A 668 9.63 -33.85 -37.69
C LEU A 668 9.61 -32.95 -36.45
N MET A 669 9.42 -31.63 -36.64
CA MET A 669 9.38 -30.67 -35.53
C MET A 669 8.21 -30.95 -34.57
N ASN A 670 7.06 -31.34 -35.12
CA ASN A 670 5.87 -31.69 -34.33
C ASN A 670 5.98 -33.04 -33.59
N LEU A 671 7.00 -33.88 -33.87
CA LEU A 671 7.22 -35.11 -33.10
C LEU A 671 7.50 -34.83 -31.62
N ARG A 672 8.06 -33.65 -31.30
CA ARG A 672 8.29 -33.22 -29.92
C ARG A 672 7.01 -33.30 -29.09
N ASP A 673 5.88 -32.84 -29.62
CA ASP A 673 4.61 -32.80 -28.90
C ASP A 673 3.85 -34.13 -28.95
N ARG A 674 4.24 -35.04 -29.84
CA ARG A 674 3.63 -36.38 -29.97
C ARG A 674 4.33 -37.44 -29.13
N VAL A 675 5.62 -37.26 -28.86
CA VAL A 675 6.45 -38.25 -28.16
C VAL A 675 6.95 -37.66 -26.83
N PRO A 676 6.46 -38.12 -25.67
CA PRO A 676 6.83 -37.56 -24.36
C PRO A 676 8.34 -37.55 -24.08
N ALA A 677 9.09 -38.53 -24.61
CA ALA A 677 10.55 -38.59 -24.48
C ALA A 677 11.24 -37.40 -25.17
N PHE A 678 10.76 -36.98 -26.34
CA PHE A 678 11.30 -35.82 -27.04
C PHE A 678 10.94 -34.51 -26.35
N ALA A 679 9.75 -34.40 -25.77
CA ALA A 679 9.39 -33.26 -24.93
C ALA A 679 10.32 -33.13 -23.71
N LYS A 680 10.59 -34.23 -23.00
CA LYS A 680 11.55 -34.25 -21.87
C LYS A 680 12.99 -33.94 -22.29
N LEU A 681 13.42 -34.45 -23.44
CA LEU A 681 14.76 -34.15 -23.98
C LEU A 681 14.88 -32.67 -24.37
N SER A 682 13.86 -32.11 -25.01
CA SER A 682 13.76 -30.69 -25.35
C SER A 682 13.78 -29.81 -24.10
N GLU A 683 13.07 -30.19 -23.04
CA GLU A 683 13.11 -29.50 -21.74
C GLU A 683 14.51 -29.49 -21.15
N LYS A 684 15.20 -30.63 -21.14
CA LYS A 684 16.56 -30.75 -20.60
C LYS A 684 17.60 -29.97 -21.41
N LEU A 685 17.51 -29.99 -22.75
CA LEU A 685 18.51 -29.38 -23.64
C LEU A 685 18.25 -27.91 -23.92
N LEU A 686 16.98 -27.53 -24.09
CA LEU A 686 16.57 -26.21 -24.59
C LEU A 686 15.73 -25.43 -23.57
N GLY A 687 15.34 -26.02 -22.44
CA GLY A 687 14.58 -25.33 -21.40
C GLY A 687 13.12 -25.02 -21.77
N PHE A 688 12.53 -25.76 -22.72
CA PHE A 688 11.10 -25.70 -23.05
C PHE A 688 10.32 -26.79 -22.31
N THR A 689 9.48 -26.41 -21.35
CA THR A 689 8.82 -27.39 -20.46
C THR A 689 8.03 -28.47 -21.19
N ALA A 690 8.24 -29.74 -20.84
CA ALA A 690 7.52 -30.87 -21.44
C ALA A 690 6.01 -30.86 -21.13
N GLN A 691 5.59 -30.09 -20.13
CA GLN A 691 4.19 -29.97 -19.70
C GLN A 691 3.35 -29.04 -20.59
N ARG A 692 3.99 -28.28 -21.50
CA ARG A 692 3.32 -27.39 -22.45
C ARG A 692 3.51 -27.88 -23.87
N LYS A 693 2.45 -27.81 -24.66
CA LYS A 693 2.53 -27.96 -26.12
C LYS A 693 3.23 -26.74 -26.71
N LEU A 694 4.05 -26.96 -27.74
CA LEU A 694 4.66 -25.88 -28.51
C LEU A 694 3.77 -25.54 -29.71
N PRO A 695 3.97 -24.38 -30.36
CA PRO A 695 3.28 -24.05 -31.60
C PRO A 695 3.44 -25.17 -32.64
N THR A 696 2.33 -25.53 -33.29
CA THR A 696 2.32 -26.63 -34.26
C THR A 696 2.88 -26.13 -35.60
N TRP A 697 3.98 -26.70 -36.03
CA TRP A 697 4.60 -26.39 -37.31
C TRP A 697 3.70 -26.77 -38.47
N ARG A 698 3.51 -25.87 -39.44
CA ARG A 698 2.68 -26.12 -40.63
C ARG A 698 3.48 -26.14 -41.92
N LYS A 699 2.97 -26.86 -42.93
CA LYS A 699 3.54 -26.86 -44.29
C LYS A 699 2.97 -25.72 -45.14
N ASP A 700 1.71 -25.41 -44.92
CA ASP A 700 0.87 -24.40 -45.56
C ASP A 700 0.96 -23.05 -44.84
N GLN A 701 2.18 -22.51 -44.75
CA GLN A 701 2.42 -21.20 -44.14
C GLN A 701 1.74 -20.06 -44.91
N PHE A 702 1.45 -18.95 -44.22
CA PHE A 702 0.86 -17.76 -44.83
C PHE A 702 1.77 -17.25 -45.95
N LYS A 703 1.17 -16.96 -47.10
CA LYS A 703 1.83 -16.26 -48.20
C LYS A 703 1.03 -15.00 -48.46
N PRO A 704 1.63 -13.80 -48.38
CA PRO A 704 0.96 -12.59 -48.82
C PRO A 704 0.59 -12.77 -50.30
N ILE A 705 -0.67 -12.51 -50.64
CA ILE A 705 -1.11 -12.44 -52.02
C ILE A 705 -0.51 -11.15 -52.57
N VAL A 706 0.54 -11.28 -53.39
CA VAL A 706 1.12 -10.18 -54.17
C VAL A 706 0.44 -10.24 -55.54
N GLU A 707 -0.86 -9.95 -55.58
CA GLU A 707 -1.46 -9.54 -56.84
C GLU A 707 -1.33 -8.03 -56.88
N ASP A 708 -0.77 -7.50 -57.97
CA ASP A 708 -0.82 -6.07 -58.29
C ASP A 708 -2.30 -5.69 -58.50
N ALA A 709 -3.04 -5.52 -57.39
CA ALA A 709 -4.38 -4.98 -57.44
C ALA A 709 -4.24 -3.52 -57.84
N VAL A 710 -4.66 -3.20 -59.07
CA VAL A 710 -4.84 -1.83 -59.52
C VAL A 710 -5.97 -1.25 -58.66
N VAL A 711 -5.61 -0.58 -57.57
CA VAL A 711 -6.56 0.03 -56.65
C VAL A 711 -7.23 1.20 -57.37
N ALA A 712 -8.56 1.16 -57.50
CA ALA A 712 -9.32 2.30 -58.01
C ALA A 712 -9.17 3.48 -57.02
N ALA A 713 -9.10 4.71 -57.52
CA ALA A 713 -8.74 5.91 -56.75
C ALA A 713 -9.65 6.26 -55.54
N ASP A 714 -10.71 5.49 -55.29
CA ASP A 714 -11.74 5.73 -54.28
C ASP A 714 -11.89 4.61 -53.21
N GLU A 715 -10.98 3.61 -53.14
CA GLU A 715 -11.07 2.50 -52.17
C GLU A 715 -10.26 2.75 -50.87
N LYS A 716 -10.73 2.15 -49.75
CA LYS A 716 -10.10 2.30 -48.42
C LYS A 716 -8.91 1.35 -48.29
N GLU A 717 -7.73 1.88 -47.98
CA GLU A 717 -6.53 1.07 -47.83
C GLU A 717 -6.35 0.50 -46.41
N VAL A 718 -5.83 -0.72 -46.31
CA VAL A 718 -5.39 -1.33 -45.04
C VAL A 718 -4.06 -2.07 -45.21
N VAL A 719 -3.20 -2.02 -44.18
CA VAL A 719 -1.95 -2.80 -44.13
C VAL A 719 -2.11 -3.92 -43.11
N LEU A 720 -2.10 -5.18 -43.57
CA LEU A 720 -2.11 -6.36 -42.70
C LEU A 720 -0.68 -6.83 -42.41
N LEU A 721 -0.20 -6.57 -41.20
CA LEU A 721 1.10 -7.06 -40.72
C LEU A 721 0.93 -8.44 -40.07
N VAL A 722 1.41 -9.49 -40.73
CA VAL A 722 1.37 -10.87 -40.23
C VAL A 722 2.65 -11.20 -39.47
N ASP A 723 2.54 -11.47 -38.17
CA ASP A 723 3.68 -11.87 -37.34
C ASP A 723 4.16 -13.31 -37.66
N THR A 724 5.29 -13.73 -37.07
CA THR A 724 5.86 -15.07 -37.29
C THR A 724 4.93 -16.20 -36.85
N PHE A 725 4.09 -16.00 -35.83
CA PHE A 725 3.20 -17.03 -35.32
C PHE A 725 2.02 -17.27 -36.25
N ASN A 726 1.31 -16.21 -36.62
CA ASN A 726 0.27 -16.27 -37.62
C ASN A 726 0.85 -16.67 -39.00
N GLY A 727 2.08 -16.29 -39.31
CA GLY A 727 2.75 -16.67 -40.54
C GLY A 727 3.11 -18.15 -40.66
N CYS A 728 3.53 -18.79 -39.55
CA CYS A 728 4.15 -20.13 -39.58
C CYS A 728 3.38 -21.24 -38.85
N PHE A 729 2.56 -20.90 -37.86
CA PHE A 729 1.93 -21.86 -36.93
C PHE A 729 0.40 -21.77 -36.90
N GLU A 730 -0.17 -20.58 -37.07
CA GLU A 730 -1.63 -20.32 -36.94
C GLU A 730 -2.15 -19.47 -38.13
N THR A 731 -1.79 -19.89 -39.34
CA THR A 731 -2.08 -19.14 -40.58
C THR A 731 -3.55 -18.96 -40.90
N GLU A 732 -4.42 -19.80 -40.37
CA GLU A 732 -5.87 -19.61 -40.42
C GLU A 732 -6.32 -18.24 -39.90
N ASN A 733 -5.64 -17.69 -38.89
CA ASN A 733 -5.96 -16.37 -38.33
C ASN A 733 -5.66 -15.26 -39.33
N ALA A 734 -4.51 -15.32 -40.01
CA ALA A 734 -4.12 -14.35 -41.02
C ALA A 734 -5.03 -14.40 -42.26
N ILE A 735 -5.41 -15.62 -42.69
CA ILE A 735 -6.36 -15.82 -43.79
C ILE A 735 -7.75 -15.28 -43.41
N ALA A 736 -8.22 -15.57 -42.19
CA ALA A 736 -9.50 -15.06 -41.71
C ALA A 736 -9.51 -13.53 -41.62
N ALA A 737 -8.42 -12.92 -41.12
CA ALA A 737 -8.28 -11.47 -41.07
C ALA A 737 -8.35 -10.84 -42.47
N MET A 738 -7.62 -11.42 -43.44
CA MET A 738 -7.66 -10.98 -44.84
C MET A 738 -9.07 -11.11 -45.43
N ALA A 739 -9.74 -12.24 -45.22
CA ALA A 739 -11.11 -12.45 -45.71
C ALA A 739 -12.11 -11.44 -45.12
N VAL A 740 -12.00 -11.11 -43.84
CA VAL A 740 -12.85 -10.11 -43.17
C VAL A 740 -12.57 -8.70 -43.71
N LEU A 741 -11.30 -8.34 -43.89
CA LEU A 741 -10.92 -7.03 -44.44
C LEU A 741 -11.43 -6.86 -45.87
N SER A 742 -11.21 -7.85 -46.74
CA SER A 742 -11.72 -7.83 -48.11
C SER A 742 -13.25 -7.78 -48.17
N ALA A 743 -13.94 -8.53 -47.30
CA ALA A 743 -15.41 -8.47 -47.21
C ALA A 743 -15.93 -7.11 -46.70
N ALA A 744 -15.13 -6.39 -45.92
CA ALA A 744 -15.44 -5.05 -45.42
C ALA A 744 -15.08 -3.93 -46.42
N GLY A 745 -14.54 -4.28 -47.60
CA GLY A 745 -14.20 -3.35 -48.67
C GLY A 745 -12.85 -2.64 -48.47
N TYR A 746 -11.88 -3.33 -47.87
CA TYR A 746 -10.48 -2.91 -47.77
C TYR A 746 -9.55 -3.76 -48.64
#